data_AF-A0A421DKP1-F1
#
_entry.id   AF-A0A421DKP1-F1
#
_cell.length_a   1.000
_cell.length_b   1.000
_cell.length_c   1.000
_cell.angle_alpha   90.00
_cell.angle_beta   90.00
_cell.angle_gamma   90.00
#
_symmetry.space_group_name_H-M   'P 1'
#
loop_
_entity.id
_entity.type
_entity.pdbx_description
1 polymer ?
#
loop_
_entity_poly.entity_id
_entity_poly.type
_entity_poly.pdbx_seq_one_letter_code
_entity_poly.pdbx_strand_id
1 'polypeptide(L)'
;MSETLQSDDTGRLTRSSEQHLSLQAACASAVVDFGTTPLSDEDKPYKKRQAVRERWAFTQRKKGTTFKNEAVEARGGSTQRRSGQHVENSLWHFSKQRRDEFDGLRSTYNPSLSGAAFLRVIRDLTDAAHPLTNVQLPTERNDIRLFSIRVAGYDDDVYVLRRDTNGELRDLRRLRRPDDGDELHAVMAQMEKSAFQSSGRAAAMHGKSISRPRLDGLWESSRRRQEFQALYSAYRQLPGKIDTTRGHFFDELYKLTISAEKRGGGQETGVSDIRLFKIQVPGASEPVQILRRLNASGGLADIRLVSQTPLEEILDQMSDSHTLSSAVSAVLSTPRRDRHLPILWNKHLAHRLTSEWENFRRTQPKDNPVDTVAFVRHLDELCDKNPGEMADSRFGITRHTITPLGSLQPITMLRRKPEGEQTRMRVVDSEHAERQALRSLRAIGPKRKPDADVNVAPDKRRKILAQQSQQRGASTSKVAKGNPRLVGEANRASASQNTANVQSPPGTSYPQVYKVTVPQHYKERKVDIVHIVTNDVERMRGGPQTLESVYANSPELIRPPRSYESDRERQVLRWLCSALLNAFPASKEVQAYYDRASDEIWISSNSRGANRKIRMLLNEGGLQGELQNQIQAGKGNEDMNDRWLRHASRLDNVLHDRSARHPGTDPVLEAIARGGIRVSSERFNFTERGKLIDLHAERRIKQAYEKATGSTLDPNRLVGTKRPCGTCAEELQFPDDHRRGPFWQTRAANMLVSTASVMNTNIAKGIPTYISRDRNGQLNLYVSDSDSDD
;
A
#
# COMPACT_ATOMS: atom_id res chain seq x y z
N MET A 1 -50.85 26.75 -20.29
CA MET A 1 -50.81 28.11 -20.84
C MET A 1 -49.45 28.25 -21.51
N SER A 2 -49.25 27.66 -22.69
CA SER A 2 -49.73 28.13 -24.02
C SER A 2 -49.13 29.52 -24.28
N GLU A 3 -48.29 29.80 -25.27
CA GLU A 3 -48.30 29.37 -26.68
C GLU A 3 -46.91 29.38 -27.33
N THR A 4 -46.77 28.47 -28.28
CA THR A 4 -45.78 28.34 -29.34
C THR A 4 -46.21 29.21 -30.54
N LEU A 5 -45.28 29.83 -31.29
CA LEU A 5 -45.50 30.14 -32.71
C LEU A 5 -44.17 30.17 -33.49
N GLN A 6 -44.22 29.53 -34.65
CA GLN A 6 -43.16 29.30 -35.65
C GLN A 6 -43.13 30.40 -36.72
N SER A 7 -41.98 30.61 -37.36
CA SER A 7 -41.82 31.01 -38.78
C SER A 7 -40.35 30.79 -39.18
N ASP A 8 -40.02 29.78 -39.98
CA ASP A 8 -39.93 29.84 -41.45
C ASP A 8 -38.90 30.86 -41.96
N ASP A 9 -37.78 30.37 -42.49
CA ASP A 9 -37.20 30.97 -43.69
C ASP A 9 -36.43 29.94 -44.53
N THR A 10 -36.81 29.83 -45.80
CA THR A 10 -36.29 28.91 -46.81
C THR A 10 -35.67 29.71 -47.95
N GLY A 11 -34.36 29.59 -48.14
CA GLY A 11 -33.60 30.26 -49.20
C GLY A 11 -32.99 29.27 -50.20
N ARG A 12 -33.65 29.16 -51.35
CA ARG A 12 -33.34 28.43 -52.59
C ARG A 12 -31.98 28.73 -53.28
N LEU A 13 -31.33 27.67 -53.80
CA LEU A 13 -30.92 27.40 -55.22
C LEU A 13 -29.85 28.32 -55.87
N THR A 14 -28.91 27.93 -56.75
CA THR A 14 -28.77 26.80 -57.72
C THR A 14 -27.40 26.84 -58.42
N ARG A 15 -27.09 25.76 -59.19
CA ARG A 15 -26.17 25.62 -60.36
C ARG A 15 -24.79 25.03 -60.07
N SER A 16 -24.25 24.09 -60.85
CA SER A 16 -24.78 23.28 -61.95
C SER A 16 -23.79 22.14 -62.24
N SER A 17 -24.31 21.03 -62.72
CA SER A 17 -23.61 19.81 -63.11
C SER A 17 -23.06 19.86 -64.54
N GLU A 18 -22.07 18.98 -64.79
CA GLU A 18 -21.77 18.25 -66.04
C GLU A 18 -21.05 18.91 -67.23
N GLN A 19 -19.91 18.29 -67.61
CA GLN A 19 -19.59 17.67 -68.92
C GLN A 19 -18.06 17.37 -68.98
N HIS A 20 -17.47 16.41 -69.69
CA HIS A 20 -17.75 15.03 -70.14
C HIS A 20 -16.46 14.58 -70.89
N LEU A 21 -15.90 13.37 -70.61
CA LEU A 21 -15.02 12.52 -71.49
C LEU A 21 -13.65 13.10 -72.00
N SER A 22 -12.55 12.38 -72.32
CA SER A 22 -12.23 10.95 -72.52
C SER A 22 -10.69 10.73 -72.75
N LEU A 23 -10.24 9.49 -72.47
CA LEU A 23 -9.23 8.66 -73.19
C LEU A 23 -7.71 8.72 -72.90
N GLN A 24 -7.25 7.61 -72.29
CA GLN A 24 -6.22 6.64 -72.70
C GLN A 24 -4.71 7.01 -72.85
N ALA A 25 -3.94 6.42 -71.91
CA ALA A 25 -2.84 5.46 -72.08
C ALA A 25 -1.63 5.77 -73.00
N ALA A 26 -0.43 5.76 -72.39
CA ALA A 26 0.71 4.98 -72.89
C ALA A 26 1.77 4.77 -71.78
N CYS A 27 2.18 3.50 -71.63
CA CYS A 27 3.32 3.04 -70.86
C CYS A 27 4.65 3.49 -71.45
N ALA A 28 5.67 3.70 -70.61
CA ALA A 28 7.06 3.42 -70.98
C ALA A 28 7.89 3.10 -69.74
N SER A 29 8.39 1.87 -69.71
CA SER A 29 9.40 1.37 -68.78
C SER A 29 10.73 2.10 -68.98
N ALA A 30 11.37 2.54 -67.90
CA ALA A 30 12.76 2.99 -67.92
C ALA A 30 13.59 2.15 -66.95
N VAL A 31 14.38 1.25 -67.54
CA VAL A 31 15.55 0.60 -66.93
C VAL A 31 16.62 1.68 -66.78
N VAL A 32 17.17 1.86 -65.57
CA VAL A 32 18.35 2.72 -65.37
C VAL A 32 19.45 1.92 -64.69
N ASP A 33 20.52 1.78 -65.46
CA ASP A 33 21.80 1.16 -65.14
C ASP A 33 22.66 2.13 -64.31
N PHE A 34 23.37 1.63 -63.29
CA PHE A 34 24.15 2.48 -62.36
C PHE A 34 25.56 2.75 -62.89
N GLY A 35 25.79 3.97 -63.39
CA GLY A 35 27.11 4.52 -63.64
C GLY A 35 27.71 5.19 -62.39
N THR A 36 28.96 4.86 -62.09
CA THR A 36 29.77 5.43 -61.00
C THR A 36 30.61 6.59 -61.51
N THR A 37 30.58 7.75 -60.81
CA THR A 37 31.66 8.74 -60.88
C THR A 37 31.74 9.58 -59.58
N PRO A 38 32.94 10.02 -59.16
CA PRO A 38 33.22 10.46 -57.78
C PRO A 38 33.34 11.98 -57.59
N LEU A 39 33.20 12.39 -56.32
CA LEU A 39 33.77 13.53 -55.59
C LEU A 39 34.25 14.79 -56.35
N SER A 40 33.77 15.96 -55.89
CA SER A 40 34.62 17.15 -55.75
C SER A 40 34.41 17.82 -54.39
N ASP A 41 35.53 18.30 -53.85
CA ASP A 41 35.73 19.13 -52.66
C ASP A 41 35.50 20.63 -52.99
N GLU A 42 35.53 21.47 -51.94
CA GLU A 42 35.42 22.95 -51.90
C GLU A 42 33.95 23.47 -51.81
N ASP A 43 33.49 24.30 -50.86
CA ASP A 43 34.14 25.36 -50.09
C ASP A 43 33.38 25.68 -48.76
N LYS A 44 34.13 26.14 -47.75
CA LYS A 44 33.67 26.78 -46.49
C LYS A 44 34.03 28.27 -46.57
N PRO A 45 33.31 29.25 -45.97
CA PRO A 45 33.28 29.36 -44.49
C PRO A 45 32.12 30.17 -43.84
N TYR A 46 31.83 29.92 -42.55
CA TYR A 46 31.45 30.99 -41.60
C TYR A 46 31.68 30.57 -40.13
N LYS A 47 32.82 31.00 -39.57
CA LYS A 47 33.16 30.93 -38.13
C LYS A 47 32.93 32.31 -37.50
N LYS A 48 31.90 32.49 -36.67
CA LYS A 48 31.85 33.63 -35.72
C LYS A 48 30.89 33.49 -34.53
N ARG A 49 30.84 32.33 -33.86
CA ARG A 49 30.11 32.15 -32.58
C ARG A 49 30.80 31.20 -31.57
N GLN A 50 32.14 31.17 -31.53
CA GLN A 50 32.89 30.39 -30.53
C GLN A 50 33.68 31.23 -29.50
N ALA A 51 33.75 32.55 -29.64
CA ALA A 51 34.58 33.40 -28.76
C ALA A 51 33.95 33.81 -27.41
N VAL A 52 32.79 33.27 -27.02
CA VAL A 52 32.12 33.64 -25.75
C VAL A 52 32.12 32.50 -24.71
N ARG A 53 32.53 31.28 -25.11
CA ARG A 53 32.50 30.11 -24.21
C ARG A 53 33.82 29.80 -23.50
N GLU A 54 34.94 30.40 -23.93
CA GLU A 54 36.27 30.09 -23.37
C GLU A 54 36.68 30.99 -22.19
N ARG A 55 35.85 31.97 -21.79
CA ARG A 55 36.17 32.90 -20.69
C ARG A 55 35.77 32.40 -19.29
N TRP A 56 35.08 31.27 -19.18
CA TRP A 56 34.67 30.67 -17.89
C TRP A 56 35.50 29.45 -17.46
N ALA A 57 36.37 28.94 -18.34
CA ALA A 57 37.19 27.75 -18.06
C ALA A 57 38.54 28.06 -17.37
N PHE A 58 38.85 29.34 -17.11
CA PHE A 58 40.16 29.76 -16.62
C PHE A 58 40.27 29.93 -15.09
N THR A 59 39.17 29.83 -14.33
CA THR A 59 39.14 30.19 -12.89
C THR A 59 39.17 29.00 -11.91
N GLN A 60 39.27 27.75 -12.39
CA GLN A 60 39.29 26.55 -11.52
C GLN A 60 40.60 25.75 -11.56
N ARG A 61 41.66 26.31 -12.15
CA ARG A 61 42.95 25.63 -12.33
C ARG A 61 44.01 26.13 -11.34
N LYS A 62 43.75 26.05 -10.03
CA LYS A 62 44.78 26.20 -8.98
C LYS A 62 44.36 25.49 -7.68
N LYS A 63 44.60 24.18 -7.62
CA LYS A 63 45.10 23.40 -6.46
C LYS A 63 45.01 21.92 -6.83
N GLY A 64 46.17 21.29 -6.92
CA GLY A 64 46.30 19.91 -7.39
C GLY A 64 46.05 18.89 -6.29
N THR A 65 45.68 17.68 -6.73
CA THR A 65 46.30 16.41 -6.31
C THR A 65 45.87 15.31 -7.29
N THR A 66 46.86 14.58 -7.76
CA THR A 66 46.84 13.39 -8.64
C THR A 66 45.94 12.26 -8.12
N PHE A 67 45.14 11.62 -8.99
CA PHE A 67 45.14 10.16 -9.19
C PHE A 67 44.27 9.77 -10.43
N LYS A 68 44.72 8.71 -11.12
CA LYS A 68 44.36 8.24 -12.45
C LYS A 68 42.93 7.67 -12.57
N ASN A 69 42.21 7.98 -13.65
CA ASN A 69 41.71 7.06 -14.69
C ASN A 69 40.58 7.70 -15.51
N GLU A 70 40.94 8.26 -16.67
CA GLU A 70 40.05 8.41 -17.82
C GLU A 70 39.98 7.09 -18.58
N ALA A 71 38.78 6.66 -19.00
CA ALA A 71 38.51 6.05 -20.32
C ALA A 71 37.09 5.46 -20.42
N VAL A 72 36.02 6.25 -20.34
CA VAL A 72 34.72 5.90 -20.97
C VAL A 72 33.96 7.19 -21.29
N GLU A 73 34.09 7.74 -22.49
CA GLU A 73 33.03 8.54 -23.14
C GLU A 73 33.46 8.97 -24.57
N ALA A 74 33.51 8.00 -25.50
CA ALA A 74 33.55 8.27 -26.93
C ALA A 74 33.12 7.04 -27.75
N ARG A 75 31.91 6.51 -27.52
CA ARG A 75 31.26 5.50 -28.40
C ARG A 75 29.74 5.66 -28.40
N GLY A 76 29.26 6.78 -28.93
CA GLY A 76 27.81 7.07 -29.06
C GLY A 76 27.23 6.95 -30.48
N GLY A 77 28.03 6.62 -31.50
CA GLY A 77 27.64 6.80 -32.91
C GLY A 77 27.35 5.54 -33.74
N SER A 78 27.63 4.32 -33.27
CA SER A 78 27.59 3.12 -34.14
C SER A 78 26.47 2.10 -33.87
N THR A 79 25.60 2.33 -32.88
CA THR A 79 24.53 1.38 -32.51
C THR A 79 23.25 1.52 -33.34
N GLN A 80 23.03 2.64 -34.05
CA GLN A 80 21.76 2.88 -34.74
C GLN A 80 21.62 2.16 -36.09
N ARG A 81 22.74 1.75 -36.73
CA ARG A 81 22.70 0.98 -37.99
C ARG A 81 22.59 -0.54 -37.82
N ARG A 82 22.80 -1.08 -36.60
CA ARG A 82 22.70 -2.53 -36.32
C ARG A 82 21.32 -2.99 -35.86
N SER A 83 20.36 -2.10 -35.61
CA SER A 83 19.00 -2.46 -35.15
C SER A 83 18.10 -3.06 -36.25
N GLY A 84 18.35 -2.74 -37.52
CA GLY A 84 17.50 -3.19 -38.64
C GLY A 84 17.44 -4.71 -38.78
N GLN A 85 18.58 -5.41 -38.70
CA GLN A 85 18.69 -6.86 -38.88
C GLN A 85 17.94 -7.71 -37.83
N HIS A 86 17.50 -7.12 -36.72
CA HIS A 86 16.83 -7.85 -35.64
C HIS A 86 15.31 -7.89 -35.77
N VAL A 87 14.71 -7.00 -36.57
CA VAL A 87 13.25 -6.90 -36.66
C VAL A 87 12.68 -8.09 -37.42
N GLU A 88 13.20 -8.40 -38.60
CA GLU A 88 12.68 -9.51 -39.43
C GLU A 88 12.91 -10.87 -38.76
N ASN A 89 14.04 -11.04 -38.06
CA ASN A 89 14.29 -12.22 -37.23
C ASN A 89 13.24 -12.37 -36.11
N SER A 90 12.95 -11.28 -35.40
CA SER A 90 11.93 -11.29 -34.35
C SER A 90 10.55 -11.60 -34.93
N LEU A 91 10.18 -10.97 -36.04
CA LEU A 91 8.91 -11.24 -36.70
C LEU A 91 8.82 -12.71 -37.12
N TRP A 92 9.83 -13.27 -37.77
CA TRP A 92 9.76 -14.67 -38.20
C TRP A 92 9.63 -15.67 -37.03
N HIS A 93 10.38 -15.48 -35.95
CA HIS A 93 10.43 -16.46 -34.87
C HIS A 93 9.25 -16.39 -33.89
N PHE A 94 8.71 -15.19 -33.62
CA PHE A 94 7.68 -15.00 -32.59
C PHE A 94 6.23 -15.24 -33.06
N SER A 95 6.00 -15.53 -34.35
CA SER A 95 4.65 -15.81 -34.87
C SER A 95 4.63 -17.06 -35.74
N LYS A 96 4.00 -18.15 -35.25
CA LYS A 96 3.78 -19.37 -36.06
C LYS A 96 2.95 -19.04 -37.29
N GLN A 97 1.86 -18.29 -37.09
CA GLN A 97 0.96 -17.90 -38.17
C GLN A 97 1.67 -17.12 -39.28
N ARG A 98 2.60 -16.20 -38.94
CA ARG A 98 3.39 -15.48 -39.96
C ARG A 98 4.28 -16.42 -40.76
N ARG A 99 4.81 -17.48 -40.14
CA ARG A 99 5.52 -18.52 -40.89
C ARG A 99 4.57 -19.21 -41.85
N ASP A 100 3.41 -19.65 -41.37
CA ASP A 100 2.41 -20.33 -42.21
C ASP A 100 1.94 -19.43 -43.38
N GLU A 101 1.80 -18.12 -43.17
CA GLU A 101 1.44 -17.12 -44.19
C GLU A 101 2.49 -16.98 -45.32
N PHE A 102 3.78 -17.01 -44.97
CA PHE A 102 4.89 -16.68 -45.88
C PHE A 102 5.73 -17.89 -46.32
N ASP A 103 5.62 -19.06 -45.70
CA ASP A 103 6.52 -20.21 -45.98
C ASP A 103 6.30 -20.79 -47.38
N GLY A 104 5.06 -20.74 -47.89
CA GLY A 104 4.77 -21.08 -49.28
C GLY A 104 5.51 -20.16 -50.26
N LEU A 105 5.42 -18.84 -50.07
CA LEU A 105 6.11 -17.86 -50.91
C LEU A 105 7.64 -17.99 -50.80
N ARG A 106 8.15 -18.24 -49.58
CA ARG A 106 9.59 -18.45 -49.34
C ARG A 106 10.10 -19.66 -50.12
N SER A 107 9.37 -20.76 -50.05
CA SER A 107 9.75 -22.03 -50.69
C SER A 107 9.78 -21.89 -52.22
N THR A 108 8.85 -21.13 -52.79
CA THR A 108 8.80 -20.84 -54.23
C THR A 108 9.91 -19.86 -54.66
N TYR A 109 10.14 -18.79 -53.88
CA TYR A 109 11.14 -17.78 -54.21
C TYR A 109 12.57 -18.31 -54.11
N ASN A 110 12.93 -18.88 -52.96
CA ASN A 110 14.21 -19.55 -52.74
C ASN A 110 14.14 -20.38 -51.44
N PRO A 111 14.07 -21.72 -51.52
CA PRO A 111 13.91 -22.57 -50.34
C PRO A 111 15.10 -22.51 -49.37
N SER A 112 16.29 -22.09 -49.85
CA SER A 112 17.51 -21.96 -49.04
C SER A 112 17.56 -20.69 -48.19
N LEU A 113 16.70 -19.69 -48.45
CA LEU A 113 16.67 -18.48 -47.64
C LEU A 113 16.07 -18.74 -46.27
N SER A 114 16.71 -18.21 -45.23
CA SER A 114 16.08 -18.14 -43.91
C SER A 114 14.83 -17.27 -43.99
N GLY A 115 13.81 -17.57 -43.19
CA GLY A 115 12.57 -16.81 -43.27
C GLY A 115 12.72 -15.33 -42.88
N ALA A 116 13.69 -14.98 -42.04
CA ALA A 116 14.02 -13.58 -41.78
C ALA A 116 14.67 -12.88 -42.98
N ALA A 117 15.54 -13.59 -43.72
CA ALA A 117 16.07 -13.06 -44.97
C ALA A 117 14.98 -12.90 -46.02
N PHE A 118 14.01 -13.82 -46.06
CA PHE A 118 12.85 -13.71 -46.93
C PHE A 118 11.92 -12.55 -46.57
N LEU A 119 11.63 -12.32 -45.28
CA LEU A 119 10.87 -11.13 -44.85
C LEU A 119 11.58 -9.81 -45.21
N ARG A 120 12.92 -9.80 -45.30
CA ARG A 120 13.65 -8.63 -45.81
C ARG A 120 13.37 -8.41 -47.30
N VAL A 121 13.36 -9.47 -48.10
CA VAL A 121 12.96 -9.38 -49.52
C VAL A 121 11.55 -8.82 -49.64
N ILE A 122 10.58 -9.32 -48.86
CA ILE A 122 9.21 -8.79 -48.85
C ILE A 122 9.19 -7.31 -48.47
N ARG A 123 9.95 -6.91 -47.45
CA ARG A 123 10.07 -5.50 -47.05
C ARG A 123 10.62 -4.65 -48.19
N ASP A 124 11.73 -5.06 -48.81
CA ASP A 124 12.36 -4.32 -49.90
C ASP A 124 11.41 -4.16 -51.10
N LEU A 125 10.64 -5.21 -51.41
CA LEU A 125 9.58 -5.16 -52.43
C LEU A 125 8.46 -4.18 -52.05
N THR A 126 8.02 -4.16 -50.78
CA THR A 126 7.02 -3.17 -50.31
C THR A 126 7.58 -1.75 -50.20
N ASP A 127 8.89 -1.57 -49.96
CA ASP A 127 9.56 -0.26 -49.99
C ASP A 127 9.62 0.31 -51.42
N ALA A 128 9.72 -0.56 -52.44
CA ALA A 128 9.69 -0.19 -53.86
C ALA A 128 8.26 -0.01 -54.40
N ALA A 129 7.25 -0.64 -53.80
CA ALA A 129 5.86 -0.60 -54.23
C ALA A 129 5.09 0.60 -53.64
N HIS A 130 4.07 1.07 -54.38
CA HIS A 130 3.16 2.09 -53.87
C HIS A 130 2.01 1.43 -53.09
N PRO A 131 1.58 2.01 -51.95
CA PRO A 131 0.45 1.46 -51.20
C PRO A 131 -0.84 1.57 -52.01
N LEU A 132 -1.69 0.55 -51.92
CA LEU A 132 -3.01 0.53 -52.56
C LEU A 132 -3.95 1.51 -51.84
N THR A 133 -4.23 2.65 -52.46
CA THR A 133 -5.11 3.69 -51.90
C THR A 133 -6.58 3.49 -52.23
N ASN A 134 -6.89 2.60 -53.16
CA ASN A 134 -8.26 2.26 -53.58
C ASN A 134 -8.95 1.24 -52.66
N VAL A 135 -8.23 0.66 -51.69
CA VAL A 135 -8.80 -0.26 -50.70
C VAL A 135 -8.97 0.46 -49.38
N GLN A 136 -10.22 0.63 -48.93
CA GLN A 136 -10.51 1.23 -47.64
C GLN A 136 -10.22 0.22 -46.53
N LEU A 137 -9.15 0.45 -45.78
CA LEU A 137 -8.81 -0.39 -44.64
C LEU A 137 -9.78 -0.13 -43.47
N PRO A 138 -10.30 -1.16 -42.78
CA PRO A 138 -11.15 -1.01 -41.59
C PRO A 138 -10.36 -0.59 -40.33
N THR A 139 -9.51 0.44 -40.44
CA THR A 139 -8.77 1.03 -39.33
C THR A 139 -8.53 2.52 -39.59
N GLU A 140 -8.52 3.32 -38.52
CA GLU A 140 -8.14 4.74 -38.57
C GLU A 140 -6.60 4.92 -38.51
N ARG A 141 -5.85 3.80 -38.50
CA ARG A 141 -4.41 3.80 -38.32
C ARG A 141 -3.66 4.06 -39.64
N ASN A 142 -3.14 5.27 -39.79
CA ASN A 142 -2.29 5.67 -40.92
C ASN A 142 -0.93 4.94 -40.98
N ASP A 143 -0.56 4.22 -39.92
CA ASP A 143 0.67 3.42 -39.86
C ASP A 143 0.52 2.02 -40.45
N ILE A 144 -0.67 1.61 -40.89
CA ILE A 144 -0.94 0.33 -41.59
C ILE A 144 -1.26 0.64 -43.04
N ARG A 145 -0.58 -0.05 -43.97
CA ARG A 145 -0.76 0.13 -45.42
C ARG A 145 -0.79 -1.23 -46.12
N LEU A 146 -1.58 -1.33 -47.18
CA LEU A 146 -1.67 -2.51 -48.04
C LEU A 146 -0.83 -2.29 -49.29
N PHE A 147 -0.05 -3.30 -49.68
CA PHE A 147 0.79 -3.29 -50.87
C PHE A 147 0.45 -4.47 -51.78
N SER A 148 0.50 -4.27 -53.09
CA SER A 148 0.59 -5.35 -54.07
C SER A 148 2.05 -5.44 -54.54
N ILE A 149 2.66 -6.61 -54.41
CA ILE A 149 4.04 -6.87 -54.81
C ILE A 149 4.13 -8.13 -55.67
N ARG A 150 5.11 -8.17 -56.59
CA ARG A 150 5.46 -9.39 -57.33
C ARG A 150 6.65 -10.08 -56.70
N VAL A 151 6.48 -11.35 -56.37
CA VAL A 151 7.55 -12.19 -55.80
C VAL A 151 8.02 -13.15 -56.89
N ALA A 152 9.32 -13.17 -57.19
CA ALA A 152 9.85 -14.03 -58.24
C ALA A 152 9.47 -15.51 -58.02
N GLY A 153 9.02 -16.18 -59.09
CA GLY A 153 8.53 -17.56 -59.05
C GLY A 153 7.04 -17.70 -58.67
N TYR A 154 6.35 -16.60 -58.34
CA TYR A 154 4.90 -16.59 -58.09
C TYR A 154 4.21 -15.81 -59.21
N ASP A 155 3.23 -16.44 -59.88
CA ASP A 155 2.57 -15.86 -61.06
C ASP A 155 1.57 -14.75 -60.69
N ASP A 156 1.02 -14.81 -59.47
CA ASP A 156 0.05 -13.84 -58.97
C ASP A 156 0.70 -12.72 -58.16
N ASP A 157 0.03 -11.57 -58.14
CA ASP A 157 0.35 -10.49 -57.21
C ASP A 157 0.13 -10.94 -55.76
N VAL A 158 1.07 -10.57 -54.88
CA VAL A 158 1.01 -10.88 -53.45
C VAL A 158 0.59 -9.63 -52.68
N TYR A 159 -0.49 -9.75 -51.90
CA TYR A 159 -1.01 -8.67 -51.08
C TYR A 159 -0.42 -8.71 -49.68
N VAL A 160 0.23 -7.62 -49.27
CA VAL A 160 0.94 -7.53 -47.99
C VAL A 160 0.46 -6.33 -47.20
N LEU A 161 -0.09 -6.58 -46.01
CA LEU A 161 -0.30 -5.56 -45.00
C LEU A 161 0.98 -5.33 -44.23
N ARG A 162 1.44 -4.09 -44.25
CA ARG A 162 2.66 -3.65 -43.57
C ARG A 162 2.33 -2.55 -42.57
N ARG A 163 2.96 -2.62 -41.40
CA ARG A 163 2.86 -1.60 -40.37
C ARG A 163 4.23 -1.01 -40.05
N ASP A 164 4.35 0.30 -40.21
CA ASP A 164 5.57 1.06 -39.95
C ASP A 164 5.34 2.13 -38.88
N THR A 165 6.10 2.12 -37.80
CA THR A 165 6.03 3.19 -36.79
C THR A 165 7.33 3.99 -36.81
N ASN A 166 7.24 5.27 -37.18
CA ASN A 166 8.39 6.17 -37.35
C ASN A 166 9.42 5.64 -38.36
N GLY A 167 8.96 5.05 -39.47
CA GLY A 167 9.81 4.48 -40.51
C GLY A 167 10.43 3.12 -40.17
N GLU A 168 10.17 2.57 -38.98
CA GLU A 168 10.60 1.23 -38.60
C GLU A 168 9.49 0.21 -38.80
N LEU A 169 9.82 -0.91 -39.46
CA LEU A 169 8.92 -2.03 -39.63
C LEU A 169 8.51 -2.61 -38.27
N ARG A 170 7.21 -2.77 -38.03
CA ARG A 170 6.65 -3.34 -36.80
C ARG A 170 5.87 -4.63 -37.04
N ASP A 171 5.26 -4.79 -38.20
CA ASP A 171 4.52 -6.01 -38.56
C ASP A 171 4.42 -6.16 -40.09
N LEU A 172 4.36 -7.41 -40.56
CA LEU A 172 4.10 -7.82 -41.95
C LEU A 172 3.15 -9.01 -41.92
N ARG A 173 2.10 -8.94 -42.75
CA ARG A 173 1.08 -9.98 -42.91
C ARG A 173 0.69 -10.13 -44.37
N ARG A 174 0.42 -11.36 -44.79
CA ARG A 174 -0.06 -11.67 -46.14
C ARG A 174 -1.59 -11.75 -46.14
N LEU A 175 -2.22 -11.20 -47.17
CA LEU A 175 -3.61 -11.46 -47.53
C LEU A 175 -3.65 -12.38 -48.75
N ARG A 176 -4.63 -13.31 -48.81
CA ARG A 176 -4.86 -14.11 -50.00
C ARG A 176 -5.55 -13.30 -51.08
N ARG A 177 -6.49 -12.44 -50.67
CA ARG A 177 -7.27 -11.58 -51.58
C ARG A 177 -7.47 -10.19 -50.96
N PRO A 178 -7.34 -9.10 -51.75
CA PRO A 178 -7.48 -7.75 -51.23
C PRO A 178 -8.95 -7.35 -51.00
N ASP A 179 -9.89 -8.06 -51.65
CA ASP A 179 -11.34 -7.85 -51.61
C ASP A 179 -12.07 -8.77 -50.61
N ASP A 180 -11.35 -9.70 -49.97
CA ASP A 180 -11.90 -10.52 -48.88
C ASP A 180 -11.95 -9.71 -47.58
N GLY A 181 -13.10 -9.06 -47.35
CA GLY A 181 -13.34 -8.21 -46.18
C GLY A 181 -13.15 -8.93 -44.85
N ASP A 182 -13.52 -10.22 -44.76
CA ASP A 182 -13.40 -11.00 -43.54
C ASP A 182 -11.95 -11.35 -43.22
N GLU A 183 -11.17 -11.75 -44.24
CA GLU A 183 -9.72 -11.97 -44.09
C GLU A 183 -9.01 -10.67 -43.71
N LEU A 184 -9.36 -9.56 -44.38
CA LEU A 184 -8.81 -8.25 -44.10
C LEU A 184 -9.06 -7.83 -42.64
N HIS A 185 -10.31 -7.97 -42.16
CA HIS A 185 -10.68 -7.68 -40.78
C HIS A 185 -9.91 -8.55 -39.78
N ALA A 186 -9.80 -9.86 -40.05
CA ALA A 186 -9.12 -10.79 -39.15
C ALA A 186 -7.61 -10.48 -39.03
N VAL A 187 -6.95 -10.23 -40.16
CA VAL A 187 -5.51 -9.90 -40.19
C VAL A 187 -5.25 -8.55 -39.52
N MET A 188 -6.11 -7.56 -39.74
CA MET A 188 -5.97 -6.25 -39.10
C MET A 188 -6.18 -6.28 -37.60
N ALA A 189 -7.20 -6.99 -37.10
CA ALA A 189 -7.39 -7.21 -35.67
C ALA A 189 -6.14 -7.83 -35.03
N GLN A 190 -5.44 -8.71 -35.76
CA GLN A 190 -4.19 -9.29 -35.30
C GLN A 190 -3.02 -8.28 -35.28
N MET A 191 -2.89 -7.43 -36.29
CA MET A 191 -1.88 -6.37 -36.32
C MET A 191 -2.11 -5.32 -35.22
N GLU A 192 -3.36 -5.03 -34.89
CA GLU A 192 -3.70 -4.14 -33.77
C GLU A 192 -3.36 -4.78 -32.42
N LYS A 193 -3.62 -6.09 -32.27
CA LYS A 193 -3.19 -6.85 -31.09
C LYS A 193 -1.66 -6.84 -30.95
N SER A 194 -0.91 -7.01 -32.03
CA SER A 194 0.56 -6.95 -32.03
C SER A 194 1.07 -5.53 -31.73
N ALA A 195 0.37 -4.49 -32.20
CA ALA A 195 0.63 -3.09 -31.86
C ALA A 195 0.50 -2.80 -30.37
N PHE A 196 -0.54 -3.34 -29.75
CA PHE A 196 -0.75 -3.23 -28.31
C PHE A 196 0.36 -3.92 -27.51
N GLN A 197 0.80 -5.10 -27.95
CA GLN A 197 1.85 -5.86 -27.27
C GLN A 197 3.25 -5.25 -27.44
N SER A 198 3.58 -4.78 -28.64
CA SER A 198 4.88 -4.17 -28.96
C SER A 198 5.09 -2.82 -28.26
N SER A 199 4.05 -1.98 -28.18
CA SER A 199 4.10 -0.74 -27.40
C SER A 199 4.31 -0.98 -25.90
N GLY A 200 3.74 -2.06 -25.35
CA GLY A 200 4.00 -2.49 -23.97
C GLY A 200 5.45 -2.94 -23.72
N ARG A 201 6.07 -3.67 -24.66
CA ARG A 201 7.45 -4.16 -24.53
C ARG A 201 8.51 -3.08 -24.78
N ALA A 202 8.32 -2.21 -25.77
CA ALA A 202 9.25 -1.11 -26.06
C ALA A 202 9.29 -0.09 -24.90
N ALA A 203 8.15 0.19 -24.27
CA ALA A 203 8.11 0.98 -23.04
C ALA A 203 8.93 0.31 -21.92
N ALA A 204 8.76 -1.00 -21.71
CA ALA A 204 9.51 -1.75 -20.69
C ALA A 204 11.03 -1.75 -20.91
N MET A 205 11.52 -1.78 -22.15
CA MET A 205 12.96 -1.79 -22.47
C MET A 205 13.66 -0.42 -22.27
N HIS A 206 12.96 0.70 -22.43
CA HIS A 206 13.57 2.03 -22.30
C HIS A 206 13.66 2.55 -20.85
N GLY A 207 13.56 1.68 -19.82
CA GLY A 207 13.55 2.09 -18.41
C GLY A 207 12.30 2.89 -18.00
N LYS A 208 11.50 3.36 -18.97
CA LYS A 208 10.14 3.84 -18.83
C LYS A 208 9.19 2.66 -18.75
N SER A 209 9.37 1.80 -17.74
CA SER A 209 8.35 0.85 -17.36
C SER A 209 7.11 1.62 -16.91
N ILE A 210 6.32 2.08 -17.87
CA ILE A 210 4.88 2.13 -17.73
C ILE A 210 4.53 0.66 -17.70
N SER A 211 4.68 0.02 -16.53
CA SER A 211 3.96 -1.19 -16.23
C SER A 211 2.51 -0.80 -16.51
N ARG A 212 1.99 -1.14 -17.70
CA ARG A 212 0.57 -0.97 -17.95
C ARG A 212 -0.05 -1.83 -16.84
N PRO A 213 -0.78 -1.21 -15.89
CA PRO A 213 -1.44 -1.95 -14.84
C PRO A 213 -2.23 -3.05 -15.55
N ARG A 214 -2.33 -4.24 -14.95
CA ARG A 214 -3.29 -5.23 -15.44
C ARG A 214 -4.67 -4.58 -15.30
N LEU A 215 -5.14 -3.89 -16.35
CA LEU A 215 -6.44 -3.22 -16.39
C LEU A 215 -7.55 -4.26 -16.16
N ASP A 216 -7.31 -5.49 -16.60
CA ASP A 216 -8.14 -6.66 -16.28
C ASP A 216 -8.28 -6.87 -14.76
N GLY A 217 -7.19 -6.68 -14.01
CA GLY A 217 -7.20 -6.74 -12.54
C GLY A 217 -7.96 -5.60 -11.88
N LEU A 218 -8.14 -4.46 -12.57
CA LEU A 218 -9.08 -3.44 -12.11
C LEU A 218 -10.51 -3.98 -12.23
N TRP A 219 -10.88 -4.58 -13.37
CA TRP A 219 -12.20 -5.15 -13.61
C TRP A 219 -12.56 -6.35 -12.73
N GLU A 220 -11.57 -7.15 -12.30
CA GLU A 220 -11.80 -8.36 -11.51
C GLU A 220 -12.55 -8.11 -10.19
N SER A 221 -12.47 -6.90 -9.62
CA SER A 221 -13.26 -6.51 -8.44
C SER A 221 -14.75 -6.50 -8.76
N SER A 222 -15.54 -7.32 -8.06
CA SER A 222 -17.02 -7.38 -8.20
C SER A 222 -17.67 -6.00 -8.09
N ARG A 223 -17.16 -5.16 -7.18
CA ARG A 223 -17.60 -3.78 -6.99
C ARG A 223 -17.38 -2.93 -8.24
N ARG A 224 -16.19 -2.96 -8.86
CA ARG A 224 -15.91 -2.20 -10.09
C ARG A 224 -16.73 -2.70 -11.27
N ARG A 225 -17.01 -4.00 -11.35
CA ARG A 225 -17.93 -4.51 -12.38
C ARG A 225 -19.30 -3.85 -12.24
N GLN A 226 -19.85 -3.84 -11.03
CA GLN A 226 -21.14 -3.22 -10.75
C GLN A 226 -21.13 -1.72 -11.06
N GLU A 227 -20.09 -1.00 -10.64
CA GLU A 227 -19.91 0.44 -10.89
C GLU A 227 -19.91 0.77 -12.38
N PHE A 228 -19.25 -0.04 -13.22
CA PHE A 228 -19.06 0.25 -14.65
C PHE A 228 -19.95 -0.56 -15.59
N GLN A 229 -20.82 -1.44 -15.10
CA GLN A 229 -21.57 -2.39 -15.94
C GLN A 229 -22.45 -1.68 -16.97
N ALA A 230 -23.16 -0.63 -16.55
CA ALA A 230 -24.06 0.12 -17.44
C ALA A 230 -23.29 0.80 -18.59
N LEU A 231 -22.17 1.46 -18.28
CA LEU A 231 -21.31 2.12 -19.28
C LEU A 231 -20.65 1.10 -20.21
N TYR A 232 -20.22 -0.04 -19.69
CA TYR A 232 -19.64 -1.12 -20.49
C TYR A 232 -20.67 -1.72 -21.46
N SER A 233 -21.90 -1.97 -21.00
CA SER A 233 -22.99 -2.46 -21.85
C SER A 233 -23.31 -1.48 -22.98
N ALA A 234 -23.42 -0.18 -22.67
CA ALA A 234 -23.67 0.86 -23.67
C ALA A 234 -22.53 0.97 -24.69
N TYR A 235 -21.28 0.92 -24.22
CA TYR A 235 -20.10 0.95 -25.09
C TYR A 235 -20.02 -0.26 -26.03
N ARG A 236 -20.43 -1.45 -25.57
CA ARG A 236 -20.41 -2.69 -26.37
C ARG A 236 -21.47 -2.71 -27.49
N GLN A 237 -22.56 -1.96 -27.33
CA GLN A 237 -23.62 -1.86 -28.35
C GLN A 237 -23.21 -1.01 -29.56
N LEU A 238 -22.07 -0.32 -29.51
CA LEU A 238 -21.58 0.46 -30.63
C LEU A 238 -21.17 -0.44 -31.81
N PRO A 239 -21.45 -0.03 -33.06
CA PRO A 239 -20.98 -0.73 -34.25
C PRO A 239 -19.47 -1.00 -34.19
N GLY A 240 -19.06 -2.24 -34.45
CA GLY A 240 -17.64 -2.65 -34.41
C GLY A 240 -17.04 -2.86 -33.01
N LYS A 241 -17.85 -2.81 -31.92
CA LYS A 241 -17.38 -3.00 -30.53
C LYS A 241 -17.91 -4.27 -29.84
N ILE A 242 -18.50 -5.20 -30.59
CA ILE A 242 -19.14 -6.41 -30.04
C ILE A 242 -18.14 -7.32 -29.29
N ASP A 243 -16.87 -7.34 -29.73
CA ASP A 243 -15.79 -8.17 -29.17
C ASP A 243 -14.86 -7.42 -28.20
N THR A 244 -15.25 -6.23 -27.76
CA THR A 244 -14.36 -5.42 -26.92
C THR A 244 -14.20 -6.07 -25.54
N THR A 245 -12.95 -6.35 -25.14
CA THR A 245 -12.69 -6.88 -23.81
C THR A 245 -12.92 -5.80 -22.74
N ARG A 246 -13.19 -6.25 -21.51
CA ARG A 246 -13.33 -5.37 -20.33
C ARG A 246 -12.08 -4.53 -20.07
N GLY A 247 -10.89 -5.11 -20.27
CA GLY A 247 -9.63 -4.38 -20.20
C GLY A 247 -9.51 -3.27 -21.25
N HIS A 248 -9.98 -3.51 -22.47
CA HIS A 248 -10.04 -2.49 -23.52
C HIS A 248 -11.00 -1.36 -23.14
N PHE A 249 -12.16 -1.66 -22.54
CA PHE A 249 -13.07 -0.62 -22.07
C PHE A 249 -12.41 0.30 -21.02
N PHE A 250 -11.70 -0.25 -20.03
CA PHE A 250 -10.96 0.56 -19.05
C PHE A 250 -9.81 1.35 -19.67
N ASP A 251 -9.11 0.79 -20.65
CA ASP A 251 -8.11 1.53 -21.43
C ASP A 251 -8.76 2.74 -22.11
N GLU A 252 -9.97 2.57 -22.66
CA GLU A 252 -10.66 3.65 -23.34
C GLU A 252 -11.18 4.74 -22.41
N LEU A 253 -11.71 4.36 -21.24
CA LEU A 253 -11.99 5.33 -20.17
C LEU A 253 -10.72 6.11 -19.79
N TYR A 254 -9.58 5.42 -19.68
CA TYR A 254 -8.32 6.08 -19.38
C TYR A 254 -7.89 7.06 -20.47
N LYS A 255 -7.97 6.69 -21.76
CA LYS A 255 -7.67 7.60 -22.87
C LYS A 255 -8.59 8.82 -22.89
N LEU A 256 -9.88 8.64 -22.59
CA LEU A 256 -10.83 9.74 -22.48
C LEU A 256 -10.46 10.70 -21.36
N THR A 257 -10.04 10.20 -20.18
CA THR A 257 -9.58 11.07 -19.08
C THR A 257 -8.28 11.82 -19.43
N ILE A 258 -7.33 11.20 -20.14
CA ILE A 258 -6.12 11.89 -20.65
C ILE A 258 -6.51 12.99 -21.63
N SER A 259 -7.46 12.71 -22.52
CA SER A 259 -7.92 13.68 -23.52
C SER A 259 -8.66 14.85 -22.88
N ALA A 260 -9.46 14.59 -21.85
CA ALA A 260 -10.07 15.64 -21.03
C ALA A 260 -9.00 16.49 -20.32
N GLU A 261 -7.98 15.86 -19.74
CA GLU A 261 -6.88 16.57 -19.08
C GLU A 261 -6.09 17.48 -20.03
N LYS A 262 -5.80 17.02 -21.25
CA LYS A 262 -5.14 17.85 -22.28
C LYS A 262 -5.96 19.07 -22.68
N ARG A 263 -7.28 19.01 -22.53
CA ARG A 263 -8.21 20.14 -22.74
C ARG A 263 -8.43 20.97 -21.47
N GLY A 264 -7.71 20.70 -20.38
CA GLY A 264 -7.87 21.40 -19.10
C GLY A 264 -9.02 20.89 -18.22
N GLY A 265 -9.72 19.81 -18.61
CA GLY A 265 -10.95 19.31 -17.97
C GLY A 265 -10.76 18.42 -16.74
N GLY A 266 -9.66 18.57 -15.99
CA GLY A 266 -9.39 17.79 -14.78
C GLY A 266 -9.46 18.63 -13.50
N GLN A 267 -10.45 18.37 -12.65
CA GLN A 267 -10.63 19.07 -11.37
C GLN A 267 -9.76 18.44 -10.27
N GLU A 268 -9.09 19.28 -9.47
CA GLU A 268 -8.33 18.85 -8.31
C GLU A 268 -9.24 18.36 -7.19
N THR A 269 -8.87 17.26 -6.56
CA THR A 269 -9.65 16.61 -5.49
C THR A 269 -9.07 16.83 -4.10
N GLY A 270 -7.99 17.59 -3.97
CA GLY A 270 -7.18 17.69 -2.76
C GLY A 270 -6.28 16.47 -2.48
N VAL A 271 -6.40 15.39 -3.26
CA VAL A 271 -5.53 14.21 -3.19
C VAL A 271 -4.56 14.24 -4.38
N SER A 272 -3.25 14.47 -4.13
CA SER A 272 -2.24 14.84 -5.14
C SER A 272 -1.92 13.80 -6.24
N ASP A 273 -2.73 12.76 -6.37
CA ASP A 273 -2.63 11.71 -7.38
C ASP A 273 -4.00 11.29 -7.95
N ILE A 274 -5.09 11.92 -7.48
CA ILE A 274 -6.46 11.67 -7.93
C ILE A 274 -7.03 12.95 -8.54
N ARG A 275 -7.58 12.83 -9.75
CA ARG A 275 -8.26 13.93 -10.44
C ARG A 275 -9.67 13.49 -10.84
N LEU A 276 -10.60 14.43 -10.78
CA LEU A 276 -11.98 14.24 -11.21
C LEU A 276 -12.13 14.74 -12.66
N PHE A 277 -12.73 13.92 -13.51
CA PHE A 277 -12.95 14.22 -14.92
C PHE A 277 -14.42 14.07 -15.26
N LYS A 278 -14.99 15.04 -15.99
CA LYS A 278 -16.28 14.87 -16.66
C LYS A 278 -16.02 14.47 -18.11
N ILE A 279 -16.35 13.23 -18.47
CA ILE A 279 -16.07 12.68 -19.81
C ILE A 279 -17.35 12.16 -20.47
N GLN A 280 -17.44 12.31 -21.79
CA GLN A 280 -18.46 11.63 -22.60
C GLN A 280 -17.94 10.24 -22.95
N VAL A 281 -18.58 9.19 -22.44
CA VAL A 281 -18.27 7.80 -22.81
C VAL A 281 -19.08 7.45 -24.05
N PRO A 282 -18.47 6.93 -25.13
CA PRO A 282 -19.21 6.49 -26.31
C PRO A 282 -20.33 5.51 -25.95
N GLY A 283 -21.54 5.75 -26.46
CA GLY A 283 -22.75 4.97 -26.19
C GLY A 283 -23.50 5.37 -24.92
N ALA A 284 -22.89 6.11 -23.99
CA ALA A 284 -23.61 6.67 -22.85
C ALA A 284 -24.45 7.90 -23.29
N SER A 285 -25.66 8.05 -22.76
CA SER A 285 -26.54 9.18 -23.06
C SER A 285 -26.05 10.50 -22.44
N GLU A 286 -25.39 10.41 -21.27
CA GLU A 286 -24.97 11.57 -20.50
C GLU A 286 -23.46 11.52 -20.17
N PRO A 287 -22.80 12.68 -20.04
CA PRO A 287 -21.42 12.75 -19.55
C PRO A 287 -21.34 12.21 -18.12
N VAL A 288 -20.29 11.43 -17.84
CA VAL A 288 -20.07 10.84 -16.52
C VAL A 288 -18.87 11.45 -15.81
N GLN A 289 -18.95 11.48 -14.48
CA GLN A 289 -17.86 11.89 -13.61
C GLN A 289 -17.01 10.69 -13.19
N ILE A 290 -15.73 10.74 -13.53
CA ILE A 290 -14.75 9.69 -13.26
C ILE A 290 -13.60 10.24 -12.43
N LEU A 291 -13.32 9.58 -11.32
CA LEU A 291 -12.08 9.76 -10.57
C LEU A 291 -11.00 8.87 -11.17
N ARG A 292 -9.87 9.47 -11.55
CA ARG A 292 -8.72 8.77 -12.08
C ARG A 292 -7.55 8.98 -11.15
N ARG A 293 -6.90 7.89 -10.75
CA ARG A 293 -5.71 7.91 -9.92
C ARG A 293 -4.51 7.39 -10.68
N LEU A 294 -3.40 8.12 -10.62
CA LEU A 294 -2.12 7.69 -11.20
C LEU A 294 -1.19 7.14 -10.11
N ASN A 295 -0.34 6.18 -10.46
CA ASN A 295 0.75 5.73 -9.60
C ASN A 295 1.96 6.67 -9.74
N ALA A 296 3.02 6.40 -8.97
CA ALA A 296 4.25 7.21 -9.00
C ALA A 296 4.96 7.22 -10.37
N SER A 297 4.71 6.23 -11.24
CA SER A 297 5.27 6.20 -12.61
C SER A 297 4.36 6.85 -13.66
N GLY A 298 3.23 7.45 -13.24
CA GLY A 298 2.25 8.05 -14.14
C GLY A 298 1.32 7.05 -14.85
N GLY A 299 1.35 5.77 -14.48
CA GLY A 299 0.40 4.75 -14.95
C GLY A 299 -0.90 4.77 -14.15
N LEU A 300 -2.00 4.27 -14.74
CA LEU A 300 -3.32 4.23 -14.09
C LEU A 300 -3.33 3.32 -12.85
N ALA A 301 -3.36 3.87 -11.65
CA ALA A 301 -3.44 3.07 -10.42
C ALA A 301 -4.86 2.58 -10.13
N ASP A 302 -5.85 3.45 -10.35
CA ASP A 302 -7.26 3.17 -10.08
C ASP A 302 -8.16 4.11 -10.88
N ILE A 303 -9.40 3.71 -11.13
CA ILE A 303 -10.42 4.52 -11.80
C ILE A 303 -11.79 4.17 -11.24
N ARG A 304 -12.61 5.19 -10.93
CA ARG A 304 -13.91 5.05 -10.24
C ARG A 304 -14.96 5.99 -10.80
N LEU A 305 -16.21 5.54 -10.79
CA LEU A 305 -17.38 6.34 -11.18
C LEU A 305 -17.96 7.05 -9.95
N VAL A 306 -18.32 8.34 -10.07
CA VAL A 306 -18.78 9.18 -8.92
C VAL A 306 -20.29 9.08 -8.66
N SER A 307 -21.05 8.28 -9.40
CA SER A 307 -22.52 8.36 -9.42
C SER A 307 -23.26 7.67 -8.25
N GLN A 308 -22.63 6.75 -7.53
CA GLN A 308 -23.34 5.91 -6.53
C GLN A 308 -22.81 6.04 -5.10
N THR A 309 -21.68 6.71 -4.91
CA THR A 309 -20.99 6.78 -3.63
C THR A 309 -20.53 8.23 -3.44
N PRO A 310 -20.66 8.83 -2.25
CA PRO A 310 -20.15 10.17 -1.98
C PRO A 310 -18.71 10.31 -2.46
N LEU A 311 -18.39 11.44 -3.09
CA LEU A 311 -17.10 11.69 -3.73
C LEU A 311 -15.94 11.43 -2.76
N GLU A 312 -16.11 11.86 -1.52
CA GLU A 312 -15.14 11.77 -0.43
C GLU A 312 -14.85 10.33 -0.04
N GLU A 313 -15.89 9.47 0.02
CA GLU A 313 -15.72 8.05 0.32
C GLU A 313 -14.95 7.35 -0.81
N ILE A 314 -15.21 7.70 -2.07
CA ILE A 314 -14.45 7.18 -3.21
C ILE A 314 -12.98 7.64 -3.14
N LEU A 315 -12.74 8.91 -2.82
CA LEU A 315 -11.38 9.45 -2.65
C LEU A 315 -10.60 8.74 -1.54
N ASP A 316 -11.27 8.42 -0.42
CA ASP A 316 -10.66 7.66 0.67
C ASP A 316 -10.35 6.22 0.25
N GLN A 317 -11.30 5.52 -0.40
CA GLN A 317 -11.06 4.18 -0.91
C GLN A 317 -9.91 4.14 -1.92
N MET A 318 -9.87 5.08 -2.85
CA MET A 318 -8.81 5.19 -3.85
C MET A 318 -7.47 5.55 -3.20
N SER A 319 -7.45 6.41 -2.19
CA SER A 319 -6.23 6.73 -1.43
C SER A 319 -5.74 5.55 -0.60
N ASP A 320 -6.64 4.77 0.00
CA ASP A 320 -6.29 3.63 0.86
C ASP A 320 -5.80 2.43 0.04
N SER A 321 -6.32 2.25 -1.18
CA SER A 321 -5.85 1.23 -2.13
C SER A 321 -4.34 1.34 -2.42
N HIS A 322 -3.76 2.54 -2.29
CA HIS A 322 -2.30 2.77 -2.40
C HIS A 322 -1.49 1.93 -1.40
N THR A 323 -1.99 1.78 -0.18
CA THR A 323 -1.30 1.03 0.88
C THR A 323 -1.34 -0.48 0.66
N LEU A 324 -2.34 -0.96 -0.07
CA LEU A 324 -2.59 -2.39 -0.30
C LEU A 324 -1.98 -2.89 -1.63
N SER A 325 -1.85 -2.01 -2.62
CA SER A 325 -1.40 -2.33 -3.99
C SER A 325 0.10 -2.68 -4.10
N SER A 326 0.94 -2.45 -3.09
CA SER A 326 2.39 -2.67 -3.21
C SER A 326 2.83 -4.14 -3.14
N ALA A 327 1.97 -5.11 -2.79
CA ALA A 327 2.30 -6.55 -2.87
C ALA A 327 1.13 -7.55 -2.73
N VAL A 328 -0.11 -7.15 -2.39
CA VAL A 328 -1.08 -8.09 -1.76
C VAL A 328 -2.46 -8.17 -2.45
N SER A 329 -2.69 -7.45 -3.57
CA SER A 329 -4.05 -7.30 -4.11
C SER A 329 -4.76 -8.56 -4.64
N ALA A 330 -4.06 -9.68 -4.89
CA ALA A 330 -4.74 -10.93 -5.26
C ALA A 330 -5.39 -11.65 -4.05
N VAL A 331 -5.09 -11.25 -2.80
CA VAL A 331 -5.47 -11.97 -1.57
C VAL A 331 -6.63 -11.30 -0.81
N LEU A 332 -7.08 -10.11 -1.22
CA LEU A 332 -7.93 -9.24 -0.39
C LEU A 332 -9.42 -9.19 -0.79
N SER A 333 -9.84 -9.87 -1.86
CA SER A 333 -11.25 -9.98 -2.27
C SER A 333 -12.08 -10.96 -1.44
N THR A 334 -11.44 -11.77 -0.58
CA THR A 334 -12.14 -12.64 0.37
C THR A 334 -12.56 -11.87 1.62
N PRO A 335 -13.76 -12.12 2.18
CA PRO A 335 -14.19 -11.56 3.46
C PRO A 335 -13.08 -11.69 4.50
N ARG A 336 -12.90 -10.68 5.37
CA ARG A 336 -11.83 -10.69 6.41
C ARG A 336 -11.81 -11.99 7.22
N ARG A 337 -12.96 -12.66 7.37
CA ARG A 337 -13.09 -13.97 8.03
C ARG A 337 -12.37 -15.09 7.30
N ASP A 338 -12.22 -15.08 5.99
CA ASP A 338 -11.67 -16.22 5.25
C ASP A 338 -10.16 -16.17 5.00
N ARG A 339 -9.52 -15.03 5.25
CA ARG A 339 -8.09 -14.83 4.98
C ARG A 339 -7.18 -15.79 5.75
N HIS A 340 -7.64 -16.29 6.89
CA HIS A 340 -6.88 -17.24 7.71
C HIS A 340 -7.07 -18.70 7.27
N LEU A 341 -8.10 -19.01 6.48
CA LEU A 341 -8.44 -20.38 6.09
C LEU A 341 -7.36 -21.02 5.20
N PRO A 342 -6.74 -20.32 4.23
CA PRO A 342 -5.58 -20.87 3.50
C PRO A 342 -4.38 -21.18 4.40
N ILE A 343 -4.13 -20.33 5.41
CA ILE A 343 -3.03 -20.54 6.37
C ILE A 343 -3.34 -21.74 7.26
N LEU A 344 -4.58 -21.84 7.74
CA LEU A 344 -5.07 -22.96 8.53
C LEU A 344 -4.94 -24.27 7.73
N TRP A 345 -5.34 -24.26 6.46
CA TRP A 345 -5.18 -25.38 5.54
C TRP A 345 -3.71 -25.79 5.43
N ASN A 346 -2.86 -24.89 4.92
CA ASN A 346 -1.47 -25.20 4.60
C ASN A 346 -0.65 -25.61 5.83
N LYS A 347 -0.86 -24.97 6.98
CA LYS A 347 -0.06 -25.24 8.18
C LYS A 347 -0.55 -26.41 9.02
N HIS A 348 -1.84 -26.72 8.98
CA HIS A 348 -2.44 -27.56 10.02
C HIS A 348 -3.36 -28.67 9.51
N LEU A 349 -3.91 -28.58 8.30
CA LEU A 349 -4.88 -29.55 7.80
C LEU A 349 -4.38 -30.34 6.59
N ALA A 350 -3.68 -29.69 5.65
CA ALA A 350 -3.27 -30.30 4.38
C ALA A 350 -2.54 -31.63 4.57
N HIS A 351 -1.57 -31.69 5.49
CA HIS A 351 -0.78 -32.90 5.74
C HIS A 351 -1.57 -34.13 6.22
N ARG A 352 -2.80 -33.95 6.72
CA ARG A 352 -3.67 -35.06 7.20
C ARG A 352 -4.93 -35.25 6.37
N LEU A 353 -5.40 -34.21 5.67
CA LEU A 353 -6.71 -34.21 5.00
C LEU A 353 -6.62 -34.10 3.47
N THR A 354 -5.47 -34.37 2.87
CA THR A 354 -5.33 -34.27 1.41
C THR A 354 -6.26 -35.25 0.68
N SER A 355 -6.37 -36.49 1.16
CA SER A 355 -7.29 -37.52 0.63
C SER A 355 -8.76 -37.10 0.71
N GLU A 356 -9.17 -36.57 1.85
CA GLU A 356 -10.54 -36.15 2.15
C GLU A 356 -10.90 -34.90 1.32
N TRP A 357 -9.95 -33.99 1.11
CA TRP A 357 -10.11 -32.84 0.24
C TRP A 357 -10.28 -33.26 -1.22
N GLU A 358 -9.49 -34.23 -1.70
CA GLU A 358 -9.66 -34.75 -3.06
C GLU A 358 -11.02 -35.42 -3.25
N ASN A 359 -11.46 -36.21 -2.26
CA ASN A 359 -12.77 -36.84 -2.28
C ASN A 359 -13.89 -35.79 -2.27
N PHE A 360 -13.79 -34.78 -1.40
CA PHE A 360 -14.70 -33.64 -1.40
C PHE A 360 -14.75 -32.97 -2.78
N ARG A 361 -13.59 -32.65 -3.37
CA ARG A 361 -13.50 -32.03 -4.69
C ARG A 361 -14.15 -32.89 -5.78
N ARG A 362 -14.07 -34.23 -5.71
CA ARG A 362 -14.73 -35.15 -6.66
C ARG A 362 -16.25 -35.16 -6.53
N THR A 363 -16.79 -34.86 -5.35
CA THR A 363 -18.25 -34.77 -5.13
C THR A 363 -18.87 -33.46 -5.61
N GLN A 364 -18.04 -32.46 -5.95
CA GLN A 364 -18.52 -31.16 -6.37
C GLN A 364 -18.80 -31.13 -7.88
N PRO A 365 -19.79 -30.36 -8.35
CA PRO A 365 -20.09 -30.21 -9.78
C PRO A 365 -18.86 -29.73 -10.55
N LYS A 366 -18.61 -30.31 -11.74
CA LYS A 366 -17.43 -30.00 -12.57
C LYS A 366 -17.32 -28.51 -12.94
N ASP A 367 -18.43 -27.78 -12.96
CA ASP A 367 -18.49 -26.38 -13.35
C ASP A 367 -18.15 -25.40 -12.21
N ASN A 368 -17.97 -25.89 -10.98
CA ASN A 368 -17.63 -25.06 -9.83
C ASN A 368 -16.26 -25.47 -9.26
N PRO A 369 -15.15 -24.81 -9.64
CA PRO A 369 -13.83 -25.13 -9.12
C PRO A 369 -13.78 -24.84 -7.62
N VAL A 370 -13.86 -25.90 -6.81
CA VAL A 370 -13.88 -25.79 -5.36
C VAL A 370 -12.46 -25.70 -4.82
N ASP A 371 -12.17 -24.61 -4.12
CA ASP A 371 -10.87 -24.36 -3.52
C ASP A 371 -10.75 -25.00 -2.12
N THR A 372 -9.55 -24.93 -1.54
CA THR A 372 -9.29 -25.43 -0.19
C THR A 372 -10.07 -24.65 0.88
N VAL A 373 -10.45 -23.39 0.60
CA VAL A 373 -11.19 -22.55 1.56
C VAL A 373 -12.61 -23.07 1.72
N ALA A 374 -13.27 -23.44 0.63
CA ALA A 374 -14.59 -24.07 0.65
C ALA A 374 -14.57 -25.40 1.43
N PHE A 375 -13.51 -26.21 1.30
CA PHE A 375 -13.38 -27.43 2.10
C PHE A 375 -13.20 -27.15 3.60
N VAL A 376 -12.39 -26.16 3.98
CA VAL A 376 -12.24 -25.80 5.40
C VAL A 376 -13.56 -25.29 5.99
N ARG A 377 -14.37 -24.53 5.23
CA ARG A 377 -15.72 -24.13 5.66
C ARG A 377 -16.65 -25.33 5.83
N HIS A 378 -16.60 -26.29 4.90
CA HIS A 378 -17.36 -27.54 4.99
C HIS A 378 -17.04 -28.31 6.29
N LEU A 379 -15.76 -28.39 6.69
CA LEU A 379 -15.36 -28.99 7.97
C LEU A 379 -15.89 -28.21 9.17
N ASP A 380 -15.85 -26.87 9.12
CA ASP A 380 -16.35 -26.00 10.20
C ASP A 380 -17.86 -26.15 10.39
N GLU A 381 -18.62 -26.21 9.28
CA GLU A 381 -20.06 -26.45 9.27
C GLU A 381 -20.43 -27.83 9.80
N LEU A 382 -19.66 -28.87 9.46
CA LEU A 382 -19.85 -30.20 10.03
C LEU A 382 -19.62 -30.20 11.55
N CYS A 383 -18.64 -29.45 12.05
CA CYS A 383 -18.44 -29.30 13.50
C CYS A 383 -19.57 -28.51 14.19
N ASP A 384 -20.24 -27.60 13.49
CA ASP A 384 -21.44 -26.92 14.02
C ASP A 384 -22.65 -27.87 14.06
N LYS A 385 -22.79 -28.77 13.08
CA LYS A 385 -23.91 -29.74 13.00
C LYS A 385 -23.74 -30.95 13.93
N ASN A 386 -22.51 -31.30 14.28
CA ASN A 386 -22.21 -32.45 15.13
C ASN A 386 -21.73 -31.95 16.51
N PRO A 387 -22.54 -32.08 17.58
CA PRO A 387 -22.15 -31.60 18.90
C PRO A 387 -20.84 -32.26 19.33
N GLY A 388 -19.86 -31.43 19.70
CA GLY A 388 -18.54 -31.89 20.12
C GLY A 388 -18.46 -32.12 21.62
N GLU A 389 -17.65 -33.08 22.05
CA GLU A 389 -17.31 -33.28 23.46
C GLU A 389 -16.33 -32.20 23.94
N MET A 390 -16.45 -31.74 25.18
CA MET A 390 -15.53 -30.74 25.72
C MET A 390 -14.15 -31.38 25.99
N ALA A 391 -13.15 -31.02 25.20
CA ALA A 391 -11.78 -31.52 25.37
C ALA A 391 -10.93 -30.64 26.31
N ASP A 392 -11.19 -29.33 26.34
CA ASP A 392 -10.60 -28.41 27.33
C ASP A 392 -11.50 -27.18 27.57
N SER A 393 -12.23 -27.20 28.67
CA SER A 393 -13.17 -26.13 29.06
C SER A 393 -12.49 -24.78 29.27
N ARG A 394 -11.24 -24.74 29.77
CA ARG A 394 -10.51 -23.50 30.06
C ARG A 394 -10.17 -22.68 28.81
N PHE A 395 -10.14 -23.33 27.66
CA PHE A 395 -9.83 -22.70 26.38
C PHE A 395 -10.99 -22.80 25.38
N GLY A 396 -12.12 -23.40 25.77
CA GLY A 396 -13.27 -23.65 24.88
C GLY A 396 -12.88 -24.53 23.69
N ILE A 397 -12.14 -25.61 23.93
CA ILE A 397 -11.75 -26.57 22.89
C ILE A 397 -12.69 -27.77 22.94
N THR A 398 -13.35 -28.06 21.82
CA THR A 398 -14.27 -29.19 21.64
C THR A 398 -13.68 -30.22 20.69
N ARG A 399 -13.96 -31.50 20.92
CA ARG A 399 -13.60 -32.65 20.09
C ARG A 399 -14.84 -33.07 19.30
N HIS A 400 -14.74 -33.08 17.99
CA HIS A 400 -15.82 -33.48 17.07
C HIS A 400 -15.39 -34.71 16.29
N THR A 401 -16.31 -35.64 16.07
CA THR A 401 -16.15 -36.71 15.09
C THR A 401 -17.09 -36.42 13.93
N ILE A 402 -16.52 -36.15 12.75
CA ILE A 402 -17.27 -35.71 11.57
C ILE A 402 -16.90 -36.55 10.35
N THR A 403 -17.81 -36.68 9.39
CA THR A 403 -17.54 -37.37 8.11
C THR A 403 -17.58 -36.34 6.97
N PRO A 404 -16.41 -35.92 6.43
CA PRO A 404 -16.35 -35.00 5.30
C PRO A 404 -17.09 -35.57 4.08
N LEU A 405 -17.69 -34.71 3.28
CA LEU A 405 -18.45 -35.16 2.10
C LEU A 405 -17.48 -35.84 1.12
N GLY A 406 -17.85 -37.04 0.65
CA GLY A 406 -17.01 -37.89 -0.18
C GLY A 406 -16.03 -38.79 0.60
N SER A 407 -15.85 -38.59 1.90
CA SER A 407 -15.11 -39.52 2.75
C SER A 407 -16.01 -40.66 3.23
N LEU A 408 -15.49 -41.89 3.23
CA LEU A 408 -16.15 -43.04 3.86
C LEU A 408 -15.81 -43.19 5.34
N GLN A 409 -14.73 -42.55 5.79
CA GLN A 409 -14.24 -42.66 7.15
C GLN A 409 -14.49 -41.36 7.91
N PRO A 410 -15.00 -41.44 9.16
CA PRO A 410 -15.08 -40.28 10.03
C PRO A 410 -13.67 -39.86 10.45
N ILE A 411 -13.49 -38.55 10.66
CA ILE A 411 -12.27 -37.95 11.21
C ILE A 411 -12.57 -37.30 12.55
N THR A 412 -11.61 -37.37 13.47
CA THR A 412 -11.70 -36.65 14.75
C THR A 412 -10.98 -35.31 14.63
N MET A 413 -11.65 -34.24 15.04
CA MET A 413 -11.14 -32.87 14.97
C MET A 413 -11.26 -32.16 16.31
N LEU A 414 -10.22 -31.46 16.73
CA LEU A 414 -10.30 -30.47 17.80
C LEU A 414 -10.57 -29.10 17.22
N ARG A 415 -11.59 -28.43 17.75
CA ARG A 415 -12.03 -27.11 17.31
C ARG A 415 -12.03 -26.14 18.49
N ARG A 416 -11.55 -24.92 18.24
CA ARG A 416 -11.71 -23.78 19.14
C ARG A 416 -12.44 -22.68 18.38
N LYS A 417 -13.63 -22.31 18.83
CA LYS A 417 -14.47 -21.26 18.25
C LYS A 417 -14.85 -20.23 19.33
N PRO A 418 -13.94 -19.30 19.68
CA PRO A 418 -14.28 -18.22 20.60
C PRO A 418 -15.31 -17.30 19.92
N GLU A 419 -16.23 -16.74 20.70
CA GLU A 419 -17.22 -15.79 20.19
C GLU A 419 -16.51 -14.61 19.52
N GLY A 420 -16.84 -14.35 18.25
CA GLY A 420 -16.26 -13.27 17.46
C GLY A 420 -14.82 -13.50 16.94
N GLU A 421 -14.15 -14.59 17.31
CA GLU A 421 -12.80 -14.92 16.82
C GLU A 421 -12.82 -15.92 15.65
N GLN A 422 -11.65 -16.09 15.01
CA GLN A 422 -11.48 -17.02 13.90
C GLN A 422 -11.42 -18.46 14.40
N THR A 423 -12.21 -19.37 13.79
CA THR A 423 -12.15 -20.80 14.09
C THR A 423 -10.73 -21.35 13.93
N ARG A 424 -10.29 -22.18 14.88
CA ARG A 424 -9.06 -22.96 14.78
C ARG A 424 -9.40 -24.43 14.85
N MET A 425 -8.79 -25.23 13.96
CA MET A 425 -9.05 -26.65 13.84
C MET A 425 -7.74 -27.46 13.78
N ARG A 426 -7.76 -28.67 14.34
CA ARG A 426 -6.68 -29.67 14.25
C ARG A 426 -7.29 -31.05 14.07
N VAL A 427 -6.69 -31.89 13.23
CA VAL A 427 -7.08 -33.29 13.09
C VAL A 427 -6.35 -34.13 14.14
N VAL A 428 -7.03 -35.12 14.68
CA VAL A 428 -6.51 -36.06 15.66
C VAL A 428 -6.65 -37.47 15.10
N ASP A 429 -5.52 -38.14 14.89
CA ASP A 429 -5.43 -39.51 14.40
C ASP A 429 -4.87 -40.49 15.44
N SER A 430 -4.40 -39.97 16.58
CA SER A 430 -3.83 -40.74 17.67
C SER A 430 -3.88 -39.94 18.98
N GLU A 431 -3.79 -40.60 20.14
CA GLU A 431 -3.73 -39.91 21.44
C GLU A 431 -2.53 -38.96 21.54
N HIS A 432 -1.39 -39.31 20.94
CA HIS A 432 -0.21 -38.45 20.94
C HIS A 432 -0.46 -37.17 20.12
N ALA A 433 -1.03 -37.31 18.93
CA ALA A 433 -1.41 -36.19 18.09
C ALA A 433 -2.45 -35.30 18.80
N GLU A 434 -3.35 -35.89 19.59
CA GLU A 434 -4.30 -35.14 20.37
C GLU A 434 -3.63 -34.22 21.39
N ARG A 435 -2.69 -34.74 22.18
CA ARG A 435 -1.96 -33.94 23.17
C ARG A 435 -1.21 -32.79 22.51
N GLN A 436 -0.62 -33.03 21.34
CA GLN A 436 0.08 -32.00 20.57
C GLN A 436 -0.90 -30.95 20.01
N ALA A 437 -2.04 -31.39 19.47
CA ALA A 437 -3.08 -30.53 18.96
C ALA A 437 -3.70 -29.65 20.05
N LEU A 438 -3.98 -30.20 21.24
CA LEU A 438 -4.42 -29.45 22.42
C LEU A 438 -3.37 -28.40 22.84
N ARG A 439 -2.08 -28.76 22.91
CA ARG A 439 -1.01 -27.79 23.21
C ARG A 439 -0.97 -26.65 22.18
N SER A 440 -1.10 -26.99 20.90
CA SER A 440 -1.12 -26.00 19.82
C SER A 440 -2.32 -25.04 19.92
N LEU A 441 -3.51 -25.57 20.21
CA LEU A 441 -4.74 -24.76 20.34
C LEU A 441 -4.74 -23.91 21.63
N ARG A 442 -4.15 -24.40 22.73
CA ARG A 442 -3.96 -23.65 23.99
C ARG A 442 -3.01 -22.46 23.84
N ALA A 443 -1.95 -22.61 23.04
CA ALA A 443 -0.98 -21.55 22.81
C ALA A 443 -1.55 -20.34 22.04
N ILE A 444 -2.71 -20.51 21.39
CA ILE A 444 -3.30 -19.53 20.49
C ILE A 444 -4.63 -19.07 21.07
N GLY A 445 -4.60 -18.07 21.96
CA GLY A 445 -5.75 -17.29 22.42
C GLY A 445 -5.83 -17.11 23.95
N PRO A 446 -6.55 -16.10 24.44
CA PRO A 446 -6.66 -15.80 25.87
C PRO A 446 -7.29 -16.97 26.63
N LYS A 447 -6.87 -17.17 27.89
CA LYS A 447 -7.51 -18.14 28.80
C LYS A 447 -8.91 -17.63 29.12
N ARG A 448 -9.95 -18.46 29.00
CA ARG A 448 -11.25 -18.08 29.58
C ARG A 448 -11.07 -18.03 31.10
N LYS A 449 -11.60 -16.98 31.74
CA LYS A 449 -11.83 -17.06 33.19
C LYS A 449 -12.79 -18.22 33.38
N PRO A 450 -12.47 -19.22 34.23
CA PRO A 450 -13.46 -20.24 34.54
C PRO A 450 -14.70 -19.50 35.04
N ASP A 451 -15.85 -19.77 34.42
CA ASP A 451 -17.12 -19.32 34.96
C ASP A 451 -17.16 -19.84 36.40
N ALA A 452 -17.37 -18.91 37.34
CA ALA A 452 -17.48 -19.27 38.73
C ALA A 452 -18.79 -20.06 38.85
N ASP A 453 -18.69 -21.38 38.78
CA ASP A 453 -19.79 -22.26 39.12
C ASP A 453 -20.23 -21.91 40.55
N VAL A 454 -21.40 -21.30 40.61
CA VAL A 454 -22.16 -21.07 41.83
C VAL A 454 -22.48 -22.46 42.38
N ASN A 455 -21.80 -22.85 43.46
CA ASN A 455 -21.99 -24.05 44.31
C ASN A 455 -20.88 -25.12 44.31
N VAL A 456 -19.60 -24.72 44.41
CA VAL A 456 -18.61 -25.60 45.07
C VAL A 456 -17.82 -24.83 46.12
N ALA A 457 -18.04 -25.17 47.39
CA ALA A 457 -17.38 -24.55 48.53
C ALA A 457 -15.84 -24.69 48.43
N PRO A 458 -15.06 -23.62 48.73
CA PRO A 458 -13.63 -23.66 48.56
C PRO A 458 -12.96 -24.53 49.62
N ASP A 459 -12.17 -25.48 49.13
CA ASP A 459 -11.38 -26.45 49.87
C ASP A 459 -10.41 -25.78 50.88
N LYS A 460 -10.56 -26.14 52.17
CA LYS A 460 -9.85 -25.59 53.34
C LYS A 460 -8.32 -25.71 53.26
N ARG A 461 -7.80 -26.51 52.33
CA ARG A 461 -6.38 -26.83 52.20
C ARG A 461 -5.50 -25.66 51.76
N ARG A 462 -6.05 -24.65 51.09
CA ARG A 462 -5.27 -23.52 50.56
C ARG A 462 -4.92 -22.45 51.62
N LYS A 463 -5.69 -22.33 52.70
CA LYS A 463 -5.41 -21.38 53.80
C LYS A 463 -4.29 -21.87 54.73
N ILE A 464 -4.12 -23.18 54.89
CA ILE A 464 -3.12 -23.77 55.81
C ILE A 464 -1.69 -23.60 55.27
N LEU A 465 -1.49 -23.72 53.95
CA LEU A 465 -0.16 -23.53 53.35
C LEU A 465 0.29 -22.07 53.30
N ALA A 466 -0.63 -21.11 53.21
CA ALA A 466 -0.30 -19.69 53.22
C ALA A 466 0.19 -19.23 54.61
N GLN A 467 -0.44 -19.71 55.70
CA GLN A 467 -0.04 -19.35 57.07
C GLN A 467 1.30 -19.97 57.50
N GLN A 468 1.66 -21.17 57.01
CA GLN A 468 2.96 -21.78 57.34
C GLN A 468 4.16 -21.06 56.68
N SER A 469 3.97 -20.35 55.56
CA SER A 469 5.05 -19.60 54.91
C SER A 469 5.41 -18.30 55.64
N GLN A 470 4.46 -17.69 56.35
CA GLN A 470 4.67 -16.43 57.07
C GLN A 470 5.36 -16.61 58.42
N GLN A 471 5.30 -17.81 59.02
CA GLN A 471 5.93 -18.07 60.33
C GLN A 471 7.44 -18.41 60.26
N ARG A 472 8.00 -18.68 59.06
CA ARG A 472 9.43 -19.03 58.92
C ARG A 472 10.37 -17.85 58.64
N GLY A 473 9.85 -16.62 58.49
CA GLY A 473 10.65 -15.44 58.13
C GLY A 473 11.18 -14.61 59.31
N ALA A 474 10.82 -14.92 60.56
CA ALA A 474 11.09 -14.06 61.70
C ALA A 474 11.82 -14.79 62.83
N SER A 475 13.06 -15.24 62.58
CA SER A 475 14.04 -15.54 63.64
C SER A 475 15.38 -15.89 63.03
N THR A 476 16.33 -14.95 63.02
CA THR A 476 17.76 -15.14 63.33
C THR A 476 18.56 -13.90 62.94
N SER A 477 18.81 -13.01 63.91
CA SER A 477 19.92 -12.07 63.84
C SER A 477 20.41 -11.77 65.25
N LYS A 478 21.51 -12.39 65.67
CA LYS A 478 22.36 -11.90 66.78
C LYS A 478 23.69 -12.68 66.87
N VAL A 479 24.79 -11.93 66.67
CA VAL A 479 26.18 -12.08 67.23
C VAL A 479 26.95 -13.36 66.78
N ALA A 480 28.25 -13.43 66.47
CA ALA A 480 29.44 -12.72 66.95
C ALA A 480 30.66 -12.86 65.99
N LYS A 481 31.68 -12.05 66.30
CA LYS A 481 33.04 -11.88 65.77
C LYS A 481 33.88 -13.15 65.56
N GLY A 482 34.84 -13.08 64.63
CA GLY A 482 36.08 -13.89 64.66
C GLY A 482 36.81 -14.05 63.31
N ASN A 483 37.88 -13.28 63.09
CA ASN A 483 38.98 -13.59 62.15
C ASN A 483 39.95 -14.59 62.83
N PRO A 484 40.93 -15.27 62.16
CA PRO A 484 41.65 -14.87 60.93
C PRO A 484 42.11 -16.00 59.94
N ARG A 485 42.68 -15.55 58.80
CA ARG A 485 43.85 -16.10 58.04
C ARG A 485 43.73 -17.45 57.28
N LEU A 486 44.00 -17.37 55.95
CA LEU A 486 45.18 -17.91 55.21
C LEU A 486 44.86 -18.60 53.85
N VAL A 487 45.61 -18.13 52.82
CA VAL A 487 46.11 -18.76 51.57
C VAL A 487 45.13 -19.18 50.46
N GLY A 488 45.43 -18.75 49.23
CA GLY A 488 45.02 -19.45 48.00
C GLY A 488 44.99 -18.58 46.74
N GLU A 489 46.16 -18.36 46.12
CA GLU A 489 46.31 -17.82 44.76
C GLU A 489 45.66 -18.73 43.69
N ALA A 490 45.16 -18.11 42.60
CA ALA A 490 45.57 -18.39 41.20
C ALA A 490 44.46 -18.10 40.14
N ASN A 491 44.69 -17.05 39.37
CA ASN A 491 44.68 -16.96 37.89
C ASN A 491 43.48 -17.44 37.04
N ARG A 492 42.79 -16.47 36.39
CA ARG A 492 42.73 -16.23 34.91
C ARG A 492 41.59 -15.23 34.62
N ALA A 493 41.81 -13.98 34.20
CA ALA A 493 42.23 -13.50 32.85
C ALA A 493 41.37 -14.14 31.74
N SER A 494 40.62 -13.50 30.84
CA SER A 494 40.46 -12.12 30.31
C SER A 494 39.10 -12.14 29.58
N ALA A 495 38.35 -11.07 29.30
CA ALA A 495 38.71 -9.93 28.48
C ALA A 495 37.63 -8.84 28.63
N SER A 496 38.09 -7.62 28.86
CA SER A 496 37.35 -6.37 28.69
C SER A 496 38.24 -5.45 27.87
N GLN A 497 37.59 -4.47 27.24
CA GLN A 497 38.09 -3.18 26.75
C GLN A 497 38.08 -3.01 25.23
N ASN A 498 37.10 -2.22 24.78
CA ASN A 498 37.37 -0.98 24.06
C ASN A 498 36.17 -0.04 24.23
N THR A 499 36.23 0.83 25.24
CA THR A 499 35.41 2.04 25.31
C THR A 499 36.33 3.19 25.71
N ALA A 500 36.43 4.17 24.81
CA ALA A 500 37.23 5.37 25.00
C ALA A 500 36.76 6.16 26.22
N ASN A 501 37.73 6.57 27.04
CA ASN A 501 37.55 7.33 28.26
C ASN A 501 37.27 8.80 27.91
N VAL A 502 36.03 9.24 28.07
CA VAL A 502 35.67 10.67 28.12
C VAL A 502 35.54 11.02 29.61
N GLN A 503 36.43 11.85 30.12
CA GLN A 503 36.36 12.35 31.50
C GLN A 503 35.19 13.34 31.62
N SER A 504 34.13 12.93 32.32
CA SER A 504 33.02 13.80 32.71
C SER A 504 33.42 14.72 33.88
N PRO A 505 32.87 15.94 33.97
CA PRO A 505 33.14 16.87 35.06
C PRO A 505 32.65 16.32 36.42
N PRO A 506 33.32 16.66 37.53
CA PRO A 506 32.99 16.16 38.86
C PRO A 506 31.75 16.86 39.42
N GLY A 507 30.71 16.10 39.77
CA GLY A 507 29.60 16.60 40.61
C GLY A 507 28.21 16.00 40.36
N THR A 508 27.95 15.39 39.20
CA THR A 508 26.66 14.76 38.89
C THR A 508 26.89 13.39 38.30
N SER A 509 27.00 12.35 39.15
CA SER A 509 26.94 10.98 38.68
C SER A 509 25.52 10.69 38.21
N TYR A 510 25.29 10.82 36.90
CA TYR A 510 24.04 10.34 36.31
C TYR A 510 23.84 8.87 36.66
N PRO A 511 22.62 8.44 37.01
CA PRO A 511 22.34 7.03 37.25
C PRO A 511 22.76 6.23 36.01
N GLN A 512 23.49 5.15 36.21
CA GLN A 512 23.83 4.24 35.11
C GLN A 512 22.54 3.71 34.50
N VAL A 513 22.45 3.65 33.17
CA VAL A 513 21.26 3.13 32.50
C VAL A 513 21.59 2.01 31.51
N TYR A 514 20.62 1.14 31.28
CA TYR A 514 20.75 -0.10 30.54
C TYR A 514 19.68 -0.17 29.43
N LYS A 515 20.09 -0.68 28.27
CA LYS A 515 19.23 -0.86 27.11
C LYS A 515 18.59 -2.26 27.12
N VAL A 516 17.27 -2.33 27.07
CA VAL A 516 16.51 -3.59 26.99
C VAL A 516 15.56 -3.55 25.79
N THR A 517 15.56 -4.59 24.96
CA THR A 517 14.72 -4.65 23.75
C THR A 517 13.62 -5.69 23.91
N VAL A 518 12.37 -5.23 23.98
CA VAL A 518 11.21 -6.10 24.14
C VAL A 518 10.45 -6.19 22.81
N PRO A 519 10.31 -7.39 22.23
CA PRO A 519 9.46 -7.56 21.07
C PRO A 519 7.99 -7.47 21.45
N GLN A 520 7.24 -6.61 20.78
CA GLN A 520 5.82 -6.41 21.03
C GLN A 520 5.01 -6.74 19.80
N HIS A 521 3.87 -7.42 20.00
CA HIS A 521 2.94 -7.69 18.92
C HIS A 521 2.08 -6.45 18.67
N TYR A 522 2.21 -5.92 17.47
CA TYR A 522 1.46 -4.79 16.96
C TYR A 522 0.60 -5.23 15.77
N LYS A 523 -0.66 -5.57 16.04
CA LYS A 523 -1.53 -6.30 15.10
C LYS A 523 -0.85 -7.62 14.67
N GLU A 524 -0.72 -7.85 13.38
CA GLU A 524 -0.06 -9.01 12.76
C GLU A 524 1.47 -8.86 12.67
N ARG A 525 2.03 -7.73 13.11
CA ARG A 525 3.48 -7.46 13.02
C ARG A 525 4.14 -7.49 14.38
N LYS A 526 5.34 -8.03 14.44
CA LYS A 526 6.21 -7.93 15.62
C LYS A 526 7.06 -6.67 15.46
N VAL A 527 7.07 -5.81 16.46
CA VAL A 527 7.85 -4.56 16.50
C VAL A 527 8.75 -4.59 17.71
N ASP A 528 10.03 -4.33 17.52
CA ASP A 528 10.97 -4.23 18.62
C ASP A 528 10.84 -2.85 19.28
N ILE A 529 10.72 -2.84 20.61
CA ILE A 529 10.62 -1.63 21.41
C ILE A 529 11.78 -1.63 22.40
N VAL A 530 12.54 -0.54 22.40
CA VAL A 530 13.72 -0.39 23.25
C VAL A 530 13.38 0.48 24.45
N HIS A 531 13.68 -0.05 25.62
CA HIS A 531 13.57 0.58 26.93
C HIS A 531 14.96 0.94 27.44
N ILE A 532 15.08 2.10 28.08
CA ILE A 532 16.25 2.52 28.85
C ILE A 532 15.85 2.52 30.33
N VAL A 533 16.48 1.66 31.12
CA VAL A 533 16.18 1.43 32.55
C VAL A 533 17.41 1.72 33.42
N THR A 534 17.22 2.03 34.71
CA THR A 534 18.26 2.51 35.64
C THR A 534 19.05 1.42 36.36
N ASN A 535 18.54 0.20 36.42
CA ASN A 535 19.21 -0.90 37.09
C ASN A 535 19.42 -2.06 36.12
N ASP A 536 20.52 -2.79 36.29
CA ASP A 536 20.79 -3.94 35.45
C ASP A 536 19.65 -4.95 35.61
N VAL A 537 19.15 -5.43 34.47
CA VAL A 537 18.15 -6.49 34.45
C VAL A 537 18.93 -7.79 34.50
N GLU A 538 19.43 -8.13 35.71
CA GLU A 538 20.27 -9.32 35.94
C GLU A 538 19.71 -10.51 35.17
N ARG A 539 20.42 -10.90 34.10
CA ARG A 539 20.24 -12.10 33.28
C ARG A 539 18.88 -12.79 33.45
N MET A 540 17.86 -12.27 32.75
CA MET A 540 16.65 -13.04 32.48
C MET A 540 16.96 -14.27 31.62
N ARG A 541 17.48 -15.34 32.24
CA ARG A 541 17.78 -16.60 31.54
C ARG A 541 16.46 -17.35 31.30
N GLY A 542 16.03 -17.40 30.03
CA GLY A 542 15.19 -18.49 29.53
C GLY A 542 13.68 -18.27 29.42
N GLY A 543 13.16 -17.03 29.54
CA GLY A 543 11.73 -16.72 29.36
C GLY A 543 11.47 -15.55 28.39
N PRO A 544 10.26 -15.41 27.82
CA PRO A 544 9.88 -14.22 27.06
C PRO A 544 9.97 -12.98 27.97
N GLN A 545 10.72 -11.95 27.55
CA GLN A 545 10.81 -10.69 28.28
C GLN A 545 9.43 -10.05 28.33
N THR A 546 8.85 -9.94 29.52
CA THR A 546 7.60 -9.20 29.75
C THR A 546 7.94 -7.77 30.17
N LEU A 547 7.03 -6.83 30.00
CA LEU A 547 7.25 -5.46 30.47
C LEU A 547 7.51 -5.42 31.98
N GLU A 548 6.80 -6.26 32.76
CA GLU A 548 7.01 -6.36 34.22
C GLU A 548 8.44 -6.75 34.56
N SER A 549 9.02 -7.70 33.84
CA SER A 549 10.39 -8.13 34.13
C SER A 549 11.45 -7.12 33.67
N VAL A 550 11.16 -6.29 32.66
CA VAL A 550 12.04 -5.18 32.26
C VAL A 550 12.07 -4.07 33.31
N TYR A 551 10.93 -3.76 33.93
CA TYR A 551 10.82 -2.69 34.92
C TYR A 551 10.91 -3.17 36.38
N ALA A 552 11.07 -4.48 36.63
CA ALA A 552 11.12 -5.05 37.98
C ALA A 552 12.18 -4.40 38.86
N ASN A 553 13.34 -4.10 38.29
CA ASN A 553 14.46 -3.46 38.99
C ASN A 553 14.44 -1.94 38.87
N SER A 554 13.49 -1.34 38.15
CA SER A 554 13.37 0.12 37.98
C SER A 554 11.95 0.60 38.26
N PRO A 555 11.39 0.33 39.46
CA PRO A 555 10.01 0.69 39.80
C PRO A 555 9.75 2.20 39.72
N GLU A 556 10.75 3.04 39.93
CA GLU A 556 10.69 4.50 39.81
C GLU A 556 10.44 5.00 38.38
N LEU A 557 10.68 4.15 37.37
CA LEU A 557 10.38 4.42 35.96
C LEU A 557 8.94 4.02 35.58
N ILE A 558 8.26 3.28 36.45
CA ILE A 558 6.83 3.02 36.37
C ILE A 558 6.12 4.20 37.02
N ARG A 559 5.61 5.11 36.17
CA ARG A 559 4.88 6.28 36.67
C ARG A 559 3.39 5.97 36.68
N PRO A 560 2.62 6.50 37.66
CA PRO A 560 1.19 6.57 37.48
C PRO A 560 0.91 7.32 36.17
N PRO A 561 -0.24 7.08 35.53
CA PRO A 561 -0.71 7.95 34.49
C PRO A 561 -0.58 9.44 34.95
N ARG A 562 -0.21 10.36 34.06
CA ARG A 562 -0.04 11.80 34.37
C ARG A 562 -1.38 12.53 34.58
N SER A 563 -1.65 13.07 35.78
CA SER A 563 -2.81 13.96 35.99
C SER A 563 -2.62 15.29 35.26
N TYR A 564 -3.68 15.81 34.66
CA TYR A 564 -3.75 17.16 34.07
C TYR A 564 -4.62 18.11 34.89
N GLU A 565 -4.96 17.74 36.13
CA GLU A 565 -5.82 18.55 36.99
C GLU A 565 -5.25 19.97 37.23
N SER A 566 -3.94 20.09 37.40
CA SER A 566 -3.25 21.38 37.54
C SER A 566 -3.02 22.11 36.21
N ASP A 567 -3.34 21.50 35.07
CA ASP A 567 -3.12 22.02 33.73
C ASP A 567 -4.39 21.84 32.89
N ARG A 568 -5.38 22.68 33.22
CA ARG A 568 -6.76 22.56 32.76
C ARG A 568 -6.91 22.67 31.23
N GLU A 569 -6.10 23.52 30.57
CA GLU A 569 -6.03 23.56 29.10
C GLU A 569 -5.66 22.19 28.52
N ARG A 570 -4.60 21.56 29.06
CA ARG A 570 -4.14 20.25 28.60
C ARG A 570 -5.12 19.14 28.97
N GLN A 571 -5.87 19.27 30.06
CA GLN A 571 -6.93 18.35 30.43
C GLN A 571 -8.01 18.28 29.35
N VAL A 572 -8.47 19.43 28.83
CA VAL A 572 -9.44 19.48 27.73
C VAL A 572 -8.88 18.89 26.44
N LEU A 573 -7.64 19.24 26.07
CA LEU A 573 -6.97 18.66 24.90
C LEU A 573 -6.83 17.14 25.02
N ARG A 574 -6.56 16.63 26.24
CA ARG A 574 -6.49 15.21 26.53
C ARG A 574 -7.82 14.52 26.28
N TRP A 575 -8.94 15.10 26.73
CA TRP A 575 -10.27 14.56 26.49
C TRP A 575 -10.57 14.51 24.99
N LEU A 576 -10.29 15.60 24.27
CA LEU A 576 -10.43 15.69 22.81
C LEU A 576 -9.63 14.60 22.08
N CYS A 577 -8.35 14.43 22.40
CA CYS A 577 -7.53 13.38 21.79
C CYS A 577 -8.08 11.97 22.05
N SER A 578 -8.64 11.69 23.23
CA SER A 578 -9.24 10.39 23.53
C SER A 578 -10.53 10.13 22.77
N ALA A 579 -11.43 11.11 22.69
CA ALA A 579 -12.66 11.00 21.90
C ALA A 579 -12.34 10.77 20.41
N LEU A 580 -11.38 11.52 19.87
CA LEU A 580 -10.94 11.35 18.47
C LEU A 580 -10.23 10.01 18.22
N LEU A 581 -9.41 9.51 19.16
CA LEU A 581 -8.79 8.20 19.00
C LEU A 581 -9.84 7.08 18.97
N ASN A 582 -10.91 7.20 19.76
CA ASN A 582 -12.01 6.24 19.76
C ASN A 582 -12.84 6.28 18.47
N ALA A 583 -13.16 7.48 17.95
CA ALA A 583 -13.78 7.64 16.64
C ALA A 583 -12.93 7.04 15.51
N PHE A 584 -11.60 7.13 15.64
CA PHE A 584 -10.65 6.70 14.61
C PHE A 584 -9.63 5.70 15.16
N PRO A 585 -10.01 4.46 15.50
CA PRO A 585 -9.13 3.49 16.17
C PRO A 585 -7.98 2.97 15.26
N ALA A 586 -8.07 3.27 13.96
CA ALA A 586 -6.99 3.06 12.99
C ALA A 586 -5.80 4.01 13.20
N SER A 587 -6.02 5.15 13.85
CA SER A 587 -5.08 6.24 14.06
C SER A 587 -4.06 5.99 15.16
N LYS A 588 -4.33 5.06 16.07
CA LYS A 588 -3.43 4.49 17.11
C LYS A 588 -2.81 5.44 18.12
N GLU A 589 -2.75 6.71 17.81
CA GLU A 589 -2.46 7.83 18.66
C GLU A 589 -3.05 9.07 18.02
N VAL A 590 -3.62 9.93 18.84
CA VAL A 590 -3.98 11.31 18.51
C VAL A 590 -3.26 12.21 19.49
N GLN A 591 -2.68 13.29 18.98
CA GLN A 591 -2.03 14.36 19.71
C GLN A 591 -2.69 15.69 19.34
N ALA A 592 -2.62 16.65 20.24
CA ALA A 592 -3.09 18.01 20.10
C ALA A 592 -2.08 18.99 20.71
N TYR A 593 -2.03 20.20 20.15
CA TYR A 593 -1.25 21.33 20.63
C TYR A 593 -2.12 22.57 20.50
N TYR A 594 -2.34 23.27 21.61
CA TYR A 594 -3.01 24.56 21.57
C TYR A 594 -1.96 25.65 21.38
N ASP A 595 -2.12 26.49 20.36
CA ASP A 595 -1.37 27.72 20.20
C ASP A 595 -2.19 28.89 20.75
N ARG A 596 -1.61 29.63 21.71
CA ARG A 596 -2.27 30.78 22.35
C ARG A 596 -2.17 32.02 21.48
N ALA A 597 -1.13 32.12 20.64
CA ALA A 597 -0.90 33.31 19.83
C ALA A 597 -1.92 33.40 18.68
N SER A 598 -2.18 32.28 18.01
CA SER A 598 -3.21 32.19 16.98
C SER A 598 -4.58 31.75 17.54
N ASP A 599 -4.63 31.32 18.80
CA ASP A 599 -5.82 30.74 19.43
C ASP A 599 -6.41 29.58 18.60
N GLU A 600 -5.51 28.70 18.12
CA GLU A 600 -5.83 27.53 17.30
C GLU A 600 -5.37 26.23 17.98
N ILE A 601 -6.13 25.16 17.79
CA ILE A 601 -5.78 23.81 18.25
C ILE A 601 -5.29 22.99 17.06
N TRP A 602 -4.03 22.59 17.11
CA TRP A 602 -3.39 21.76 16.11
C TRP A 602 -3.53 20.28 16.48
N ILE A 603 -4.16 19.48 15.62
CA ILE A 603 -4.43 18.06 15.87
C ILE A 603 -3.77 17.19 14.81
N SER A 604 -3.26 16.04 15.23
CA SER A 604 -2.78 15.00 14.31
C SER A 604 -2.86 13.62 14.93
N SER A 605 -2.93 12.61 14.07
CA SER A 605 -2.67 11.21 14.37
C SER A 605 -1.47 10.66 13.60
N ASN A 606 -1.08 9.42 13.88
CA ASN A 606 -0.03 8.74 13.11
C ASN A 606 -0.48 8.20 11.74
N SER A 607 -1.70 8.52 11.30
CA SER A 607 -2.24 8.08 10.02
C SER A 607 -2.76 9.26 9.23
N ARG A 608 -2.31 9.43 7.98
CA ARG A 608 -2.84 10.47 7.10
C ARG A 608 -4.33 10.27 6.80
N GLY A 609 -4.75 9.03 6.57
CA GLY A 609 -6.15 8.70 6.33
C GLY A 609 -7.03 9.07 7.52
N ALA A 610 -6.58 8.76 8.75
CA ALA A 610 -7.29 9.18 9.94
C ALA A 610 -7.35 10.71 10.10
N ASN A 611 -6.28 11.45 9.77
CA ASN A 611 -6.31 12.91 9.84
C ASN A 611 -7.27 13.55 8.85
N ARG A 612 -7.46 12.96 7.66
CA ARG A 612 -8.52 13.43 6.74
C ARG A 612 -9.89 13.23 7.35
N LYS A 613 -10.15 12.06 7.91
CA LYS A 613 -11.44 11.75 8.56
C LYS A 613 -11.70 12.60 9.80
N ILE A 614 -10.67 12.86 10.63
CA ILE A 614 -10.75 13.81 11.74
C ILE A 614 -11.12 15.20 11.22
N ARG A 615 -10.46 15.69 10.17
CA ARG A 615 -10.81 16.99 9.58
C ARG A 615 -12.24 17.04 9.09
N MET A 616 -12.68 16.04 8.32
CA MET A 616 -14.04 15.98 7.80
C MET A 616 -15.06 15.96 8.94
N LEU A 617 -14.83 15.13 9.96
CA LEU A 617 -15.68 15.08 11.15
C LEU A 617 -15.80 16.46 11.81
N LEU A 618 -14.68 17.15 12.00
CA LEU A 618 -14.66 18.46 12.64
C LEU A 618 -15.24 19.58 11.76
N ASN A 619 -15.26 19.42 10.44
CA ASN A 619 -15.79 20.41 9.49
C ASN A 619 -17.26 20.19 9.11
N GLU A 620 -17.72 18.93 8.99
CA GLU A 620 -19.01 18.56 8.37
C GLU A 620 -20.02 18.03 9.40
N GLY A 621 -19.59 17.12 10.27
CA GLY A 621 -20.47 16.46 11.25
C GLY A 621 -20.48 17.14 12.62
N GLY A 622 -19.49 17.99 12.89
CA GLY A 622 -19.26 18.63 14.17
C GLY A 622 -18.76 17.67 15.24
N LEU A 623 -17.83 18.14 16.08
CA LEU A 623 -17.33 17.37 17.23
C LEU A 623 -18.47 16.89 18.15
N GLN A 624 -19.49 17.74 18.35
CA GLN A 624 -20.58 17.50 19.27
C GLN A 624 -21.45 16.29 18.90
N GLY A 625 -21.82 16.14 17.62
CA GLY A 625 -22.59 14.98 17.16
C GLY A 625 -21.83 13.67 17.37
N GLU A 626 -20.52 13.69 17.14
CA GLU A 626 -19.65 12.53 17.39
C GLU A 626 -19.56 12.17 18.88
N LEU A 627 -19.45 13.16 19.76
CA LEU A 627 -19.46 12.93 21.22
C LEU A 627 -20.77 12.28 21.66
N GLN A 628 -21.91 12.78 21.19
CA GLN A 628 -23.22 12.22 21.52
C GLN A 628 -23.39 10.79 21.01
N ASN A 629 -22.94 10.50 19.78
CA ASN A 629 -22.94 9.14 19.22
C ASN A 629 -22.10 8.18 20.06
N GLN A 630 -20.91 8.62 20.47
CA GLN A 630 -20.01 7.87 21.34
C GLN A 630 -20.63 7.61 22.71
N ILE A 631 -21.23 8.62 23.34
CA ILE A 631 -21.91 8.52 24.62
C ILE A 631 -23.08 7.54 24.54
N GLN A 632 -23.90 7.64 23.48
CA GLN A 632 -25.05 6.77 23.28
C GLN A 632 -24.64 5.32 23.02
N ALA A 633 -23.59 5.10 22.22
CA ALA A 633 -23.03 3.76 22.00
C ALA A 633 -22.47 3.16 23.30
N GLY A 634 -21.91 4.00 24.18
CA GLY A 634 -21.41 3.61 25.49
C GLY A 634 -22.48 3.17 26.47
N LYS A 635 -23.71 3.70 26.40
CA LYS A 635 -24.82 3.33 27.31
C LYS A 635 -25.24 1.86 27.22
N GLY A 636 -24.95 1.18 26.11
CA GLY A 636 -25.22 -0.25 25.93
C GLY A 636 -24.11 -1.17 26.47
N ASN A 637 -22.96 -0.61 26.87
CA ASN A 637 -21.87 -1.33 27.52
C ASN A 637 -21.91 -1.02 29.03
N GLU A 638 -22.17 -2.02 29.87
CA GLU A 638 -22.20 -1.85 31.34
C GLU A 638 -20.84 -1.39 31.91
N ASP A 639 -19.76 -1.45 31.13
CA ASP A 639 -18.43 -1.05 31.56
C ASP A 639 -18.17 0.45 31.31
N MET A 640 -18.83 1.32 32.10
CA MET A 640 -18.54 2.77 32.16
C MET A 640 -17.08 3.10 32.58
N ASN A 641 -16.25 2.08 32.81
CA ASN A 641 -14.82 2.23 33.06
C ASN A 641 -13.99 2.53 31.80
N ASP A 642 -14.60 2.54 30.62
CA ASP A 642 -13.91 2.92 29.39
C ASP A 642 -13.49 4.40 29.38
N ARG A 643 -12.17 4.63 29.29
CA ARG A 643 -11.56 5.98 29.36
C ARG A 643 -12.13 6.93 28.32
N TRP A 644 -12.27 6.46 27.08
CA TRP A 644 -12.73 7.30 25.98
C TRP A 644 -14.16 7.80 26.24
N LEU A 645 -15.02 6.97 26.85
CA LEU A 645 -16.40 7.32 27.13
C LEU A 645 -16.48 8.41 28.19
N ARG A 646 -15.73 8.29 29.29
CA ARG A 646 -15.64 9.37 30.30
C ARG A 646 -15.12 10.67 29.72
N HIS A 647 -14.06 10.61 28.90
CA HIS A 647 -13.51 11.78 28.25
C HIS A 647 -14.50 12.42 27.28
N ALA A 648 -15.25 11.61 26.53
CA ALA A 648 -16.30 12.09 25.64
C ALA A 648 -17.42 12.79 26.45
N SER A 649 -17.94 12.15 27.51
CA SER A 649 -18.97 12.73 28.39
C SER A 649 -18.52 14.02 29.06
N ARG A 650 -17.29 14.10 29.55
CA ARG A 650 -16.76 15.33 30.17
C ARG A 650 -16.61 16.45 29.17
N LEU A 651 -16.04 16.16 28.00
CA LEU A 651 -15.89 17.15 26.94
C LEU A 651 -17.24 17.65 26.45
N ASP A 652 -18.20 16.75 26.27
CA ASP A 652 -19.59 17.08 25.92
C ASP A 652 -20.22 18.00 26.97
N ASN A 653 -20.10 17.65 28.26
CA ASN A 653 -20.64 18.44 29.36
C ASN A 653 -20.07 19.86 29.39
N VAL A 654 -18.73 20.03 29.37
CA VAL A 654 -18.12 21.37 29.45
C VAL A 654 -18.34 22.21 28.18
N LEU A 655 -18.60 21.58 27.03
CA LEU A 655 -18.96 22.30 25.81
C LEU A 655 -20.37 22.88 25.91
N HIS A 656 -21.33 22.14 26.49
CA HIS A 656 -22.74 22.55 26.60
C HIS A 656 -23.04 23.42 27.82
N ASP A 657 -22.49 23.07 28.98
CA ASP A 657 -22.76 23.73 30.24
C ASP A 657 -21.58 24.63 30.63
N ARG A 658 -21.78 25.95 30.45
CA ARG A 658 -20.77 26.95 30.87
C ARG A 658 -20.52 26.92 32.37
N SER A 659 -21.49 26.52 33.19
CA SER A 659 -21.30 26.46 34.65
C SER A 659 -20.39 25.30 35.09
N ALA A 660 -20.26 24.28 34.24
CA ALA A 660 -19.32 23.18 34.44
C ALA A 660 -17.88 23.50 34.01
N ARG A 661 -17.62 24.68 33.43
CA ARG A 661 -16.29 25.08 32.95
C ARG A 661 -15.44 25.58 34.10
N HIS A 662 -14.20 25.10 34.16
CA HIS A 662 -13.18 25.70 35.00
C HIS A 662 -12.57 26.91 34.26
N PRO A 663 -12.30 28.06 34.90
CA PRO A 663 -11.80 29.26 34.21
C PRO A 663 -10.55 29.02 33.34
N GLY A 664 -9.62 28.20 33.84
CA GLY A 664 -8.43 27.78 33.08
C GLY A 664 -8.69 26.90 31.83
N THR A 665 -9.94 26.54 31.52
CA THR A 665 -10.32 25.79 30.30
C THR A 665 -10.91 26.66 29.20
N ASP A 666 -11.36 27.88 29.52
CA ASP A 666 -12.13 28.71 28.62
C ASP A 666 -11.44 28.97 27.27
N PRO A 667 -10.12 29.30 27.20
CA PRO A 667 -9.47 29.55 25.92
C PRO A 667 -9.54 28.36 24.96
N VAL A 668 -9.32 27.13 25.47
CA VAL A 668 -9.37 25.92 24.65
C VAL A 668 -10.80 25.58 24.25
N LEU A 669 -11.77 25.73 25.17
CA LEU A 669 -13.18 25.44 24.87
C LEU A 669 -13.78 26.44 23.87
N GLU A 670 -13.38 27.71 23.94
CA GLU A 670 -13.77 28.73 22.96
C GLU A 670 -13.14 28.46 21.59
N ALA A 671 -11.87 28.06 21.54
CA ALA A 671 -11.22 27.63 20.30
C ALA A 671 -11.94 26.42 19.68
N ILE A 672 -12.39 25.45 20.48
CA ILE A 672 -13.20 24.32 19.99
C ILE A 672 -14.56 24.81 19.48
N ALA A 673 -15.27 25.60 20.26
CA ALA A 673 -16.65 26.03 19.95
C ALA A 673 -16.74 26.85 18.66
N ARG A 674 -15.73 27.67 18.36
CA ARG A 674 -15.67 28.47 17.12
C ARG A 674 -15.06 27.73 15.93
N GLY A 675 -14.66 26.46 16.09
CA GLY A 675 -14.01 25.68 15.04
C GLY A 675 -12.55 26.08 14.75
N GLY A 676 -11.87 26.69 15.72
CA GLY A 676 -10.44 27.04 15.66
C GLY A 676 -9.53 25.80 15.75
N ILE A 677 -9.81 24.76 14.97
CA ILE A 677 -9.09 23.49 14.98
C ILE A 677 -8.44 23.25 13.62
N ARG A 678 -7.12 23.05 13.63
CA ARG A 678 -6.34 22.74 12.45
C ARG A 678 -5.81 21.31 12.51
N VAL A 679 -6.27 20.48 11.58
CA VAL A 679 -5.81 19.09 11.49
C VAL A 679 -4.67 18.96 10.47
N SER A 680 -3.51 18.45 10.89
CA SER A 680 -2.34 18.27 10.01
C SER A 680 -2.57 17.12 9.02
N SER A 681 -2.86 17.37 7.75
CA SER A 681 -2.94 16.31 6.71
C SER A 681 -1.83 16.39 5.67
N GLU A 682 -0.79 17.16 5.95
CA GLU A 682 0.27 17.41 4.98
C GLU A 682 0.96 16.10 4.56
N ARG A 683 1.39 16.08 3.29
CA ARG A 683 2.18 14.98 2.74
C ARG A 683 3.64 15.21 3.12
N PHE A 684 4.12 14.29 3.93
CA PHE A 684 5.47 14.23 4.42
C PHE A 684 6.28 13.30 3.50
N ASN A 685 6.83 13.87 2.42
CA ASN A 685 7.65 13.15 1.43
C ASN A 685 9.11 13.11 1.91
N PHE A 686 9.56 11.95 2.39
CA PHE A 686 10.84 11.89 3.11
C PHE A 686 11.82 10.81 2.62
N THR A 687 11.58 10.17 1.48
CA THR A 687 12.53 9.16 0.97
C THR A 687 13.01 9.51 -0.42
N GLU A 688 14.30 9.24 -0.69
CA GLU A 688 14.91 9.33 -2.03
C GLU A 688 14.15 8.51 -3.10
N ARG A 689 13.30 7.57 -2.69
CA ARG A 689 12.47 6.73 -3.55
C ARG A 689 10.99 7.12 -3.60
N GLY A 690 10.61 8.31 -3.12
CA GLY A 690 9.23 8.82 -3.19
C GLY A 690 8.19 8.04 -2.36
N LYS A 691 8.62 7.18 -1.42
CA LYS A 691 7.71 6.49 -0.50
C LYS A 691 7.27 7.43 0.62
N LEU A 692 5.95 7.54 0.80
CA LEU A 692 5.30 8.22 1.92
C LEU A 692 5.55 7.47 3.22
N ILE A 693 5.94 8.18 4.27
CA ILE A 693 6.06 7.66 5.63
C ILE A 693 5.15 8.49 6.51
N ASP A 694 4.19 7.83 7.16
CA ASP A 694 3.39 8.49 8.18
C ASP A 694 4.24 8.63 9.45
N LEU A 695 4.62 9.88 9.79
CA LEU A 695 5.30 10.19 11.04
C LEU A 695 4.36 10.00 12.23
N HIS A 696 4.93 9.91 13.43
CA HIS A 696 4.16 9.97 14.68
C HIS A 696 3.41 11.30 14.78
N ALA A 697 2.27 11.27 15.47
CA ALA A 697 1.33 12.39 15.52
C ALA A 697 1.99 13.71 15.95
N GLU A 698 2.80 13.67 16.99
CA GLU A 698 3.50 14.83 17.57
C GLU A 698 4.45 15.50 16.58
N ARG A 699 5.19 14.72 15.78
CA ARG A 699 6.11 15.23 14.76
C ARG A 699 5.36 15.87 13.60
N ARG A 700 4.19 15.33 13.24
CA ARG A 700 3.33 15.91 12.20
C ARG A 700 2.73 17.25 12.63
N ILE A 701 2.45 17.41 13.93
CA ILE A 701 2.03 18.70 14.49
C ILE A 701 3.20 19.67 14.42
N LYS A 702 4.38 19.31 14.96
CA LYS A 702 5.59 20.15 14.90
C LYS A 702 5.87 20.66 13.49
N GLN A 703 5.96 19.76 12.51
CA GLN A 703 6.28 20.14 11.14
C GLN A 703 5.21 21.02 10.50
N ALA A 704 3.92 20.74 10.72
CA ALA A 704 2.85 21.55 10.15
C ALA A 704 2.76 22.93 10.82
N TYR A 705 2.95 22.98 12.14
CA TYR A 705 2.97 24.21 12.94
C TYR A 705 4.13 25.11 12.51
N GLU A 706 5.36 24.62 12.63
CA GLU A 706 6.58 25.39 12.33
C GLU A 706 6.60 25.89 10.89
N LYS A 707 6.11 25.09 9.94
CA LYS A 707 6.00 25.49 8.54
C LYS A 707 4.95 26.59 8.32
N ALA A 708 3.84 26.54 9.04
CA ALA A 708 2.74 27.49 8.86
C ALA A 708 2.97 28.81 9.59
N THR A 709 3.59 28.77 10.78
CA THR A 709 3.75 29.94 11.65
C THR A 709 5.16 30.52 11.63
N GLY A 710 6.18 29.73 11.24
CA GLY A 710 7.58 30.10 11.40
C GLY A 710 8.09 30.03 12.84
N SER A 711 7.24 29.68 13.80
CA SER A 711 7.55 29.61 15.23
C SER A 711 7.86 28.19 15.66
N THR A 712 8.79 28.02 16.60
CA THR A 712 9.09 26.72 17.22
C THR A 712 7.93 26.25 18.09
N LEU A 713 7.55 24.98 17.96
CA LEU A 713 6.51 24.39 18.80
C LEU A 713 6.99 24.26 20.25
N ASP A 714 6.19 24.73 21.21
CA ASP A 714 6.45 24.52 22.64
C ASP A 714 6.06 23.08 23.05
N PRO A 715 7.03 22.20 23.37
CA PRO A 715 6.76 20.81 23.74
C PRO A 715 5.91 20.67 25.00
N ASN A 716 5.92 21.68 25.89
CA ASN A 716 5.19 21.63 27.15
C ASN A 716 3.68 21.81 26.97
N ARG A 717 3.21 22.25 25.80
CA ARG A 717 1.78 22.41 25.51
C ARG A 717 1.21 21.29 24.65
N LEU A 718 2.07 20.39 24.18
CA LEU A 718 1.66 19.20 23.45
C LEU A 718 1.02 18.18 24.40
N VAL A 719 -0.11 17.61 23.99
CA VAL A 719 -0.86 16.60 24.75
C VAL A 719 -1.36 15.52 23.81
N GLY A 720 -1.43 14.28 24.25
CA GLY A 720 -2.17 13.29 23.49
C GLY A 720 -2.14 11.92 24.08
N THR A 721 -2.77 10.99 23.37
CA THR A 721 -3.06 9.60 23.79
C THR A 721 -1.84 8.77 24.20
N LYS A 722 -0.64 9.19 23.79
CA LYS A 722 0.64 8.57 24.15
C LYS A 722 1.70 9.61 24.52
N ARG A 723 2.69 9.20 25.30
CA ARG A 723 3.94 9.95 25.48
C ARG A 723 4.76 9.89 24.18
N PRO A 724 5.40 11.00 23.77
CA PRO A 724 6.38 10.97 22.70
C PRO A 724 7.47 9.94 22.97
N CYS A 725 7.80 9.14 21.95
CA CYS A 725 8.88 8.16 22.09
C CYS A 725 10.24 8.86 22.23
N GLY A 726 11.28 8.16 22.71
CA GLY A 726 12.61 8.75 22.88
C GLY A 726 13.13 9.52 21.64
N THR A 727 12.93 8.99 20.43
CA THR A 727 13.31 9.67 19.18
C THR A 727 12.46 10.91 18.90
N CYS A 728 11.14 10.84 19.12
CA CYS A 728 10.25 11.99 18.89
C CYS A 728 10.48 13.09 19.94
N ALA A 729 10.76 12.72 21.19
CA ALA A 729 11.11 13.65 22.25
C ALA A 729 12.40 14.42 21.92
N GLU A 730 13.41 13.76 21.34
CA GLU A 730 14.63 14.43 20.88
C GLU A 730 14.35 15.42 19.75
N GLU A 731 13.55 15.04 18.76
CA GLU A 731 13.17 15.93 17.66
C GLU A 731 12.31 17.11 18.11
N LEU A 732 11.51 16.91 19.15
CA LEU A 732 10.74 17.95 19.85
C LEU A 732 11.59 18.75 20.85
N GLN A 733 12.90 18.46 20.97
CA GLN A 733 13.82 19.13 21.88
C GLN A 733 13.34 19.13 23.34
N PHE A 734 12.79 18.00 23.79
CA PHE A 734 12.40 17.83 25.18
C PHE A 734 13.63 17.99 26.09
N PRO A 735 13.50 18.69 27.23
CA PRO A 735 14.60 18.73 28.19
C PRO A 735 14.88 17.33 28.74
N ASP A 736 16.08 17.14 29.28
CA ASP A 736 16.59 15.81 29.68
C ASP A 736 15.77 15.20 30.85
N ASP A 737 15.11 16.03 31.66
CA ASP A 737 14.23 15.66 32.77
C ASP A 737 12.78 15.37 32.35
N HIS A 738 12.39 15.72 31.12
CA HIS A 738 11.04 15.48 30.64
C HIS A 738 10.82 13.98 30.37
N ARG A 739 9.67 13.47 30.80
CA ARG A 739 9.35 12.04 30.72
C ARG A 739 9.15 11.57 29.28
N ARG A 740 10.11 10.81 28.77
CA ARG A 740 10.07 10.21 27.43
C ARG A 740 9.49 8.79 27.47
N GLY A 741 8.72 8.42 26.43
CA GLY A 741 8.28 7.05 26.22
C GLY A 741 9.39 6.15 25.65
N PRO A 742 9.16 4.83 25.57
CA PRO A 742 10.13 3.90 25.00
C PRO A 742 10.36 4.13 23.51
N PHE A 743 11.50 3.67 22.99
CA PHE A 743 11.89 3.85 21.59
C PHE A 743 11.22 2.81 20.69
N TRP A 744 10.40 3.28 19.75
CA TRP A 744 9.78 2.43 18.75
C TRP A 744 10.76 2.23 17.58
N GLN A 745 11.17 0.99 17.29
CA GLN A 745 12.06 0.69 16.17
C GLN A 745 11.28 0.61 14.84
N THR A 746 10.52 1.67 14.53
CA THR A 746 9.73 1.76 13.30
C THR A 746 10.38 2.71 12.31
N ARG A 747 10.07 2.51 11.03
CA ARG A 747 10.52 3.44 9.97
C ARG A 747 10.02 4.87 10.21
N ALA A 748 8.84 5.02 10.81
CA ALA A 748 8.26 6.32 11.15
C ALA A 748 9.07 7.04 12.24
N ALA A 749 9.43 6.32 13.32
CA ALA A 749 10.26 6.88 14.39
C ALA A 749 11.66 7.24 13.89
N ASN A 750 12.27 6.40 13.06
CA ASN A 750 13.64 6.58 12.55
C ASN A 750 13.77 7.60 11.41
N MET A 751 12.67 8.22 10.97
CA MET A 751 12.73 9.19 9.87
C MET A 751 13.37 10.48 10.36
N LEU A 752 14.28 11.09 9.58
CA LEU A 752 15.03 12.33 9.86
C LEU A 752 16.02 12.29 11.03
N VAL A 753 15.81 11.40 12.01
CA VAL A 753 16.63 11.29 13.21
C VAL A 753 17.10 9.85 13.37
N SER A 754 18.41 9.68 13.58
CA SER A 754 19.00 8.37 13.86
C SER A 754 18.61 7.89 15.25
N THR A 755 17.60 7.03 15.35
CA THR A 755 17.18 6.42 16.62
C THR A 755 18.34 5.76 17.37
N ALA A 756 19.30 5.13 16.67
CA ALA A 756 20.49 4.58 17.29
C ALA A 756 21.36 5.66 17.96
N SER A 757 21.56 6.79 17.28
CA SER A 757 22.28 7.93 17.84
C SER A 757 21.57 8.50 19.06
N VAL A 758 20.25 8.72 18.97
CA VAL A 758 19.47 9.26 20.10
C VAL A 758 19.48 8.31 21.29
N MET A 759 19.33 7.01 21.06
CA MET A 759 19.44 6.02 22.13
C MET A 759 20.81 6.09 22.81
N ASN A 760 21.91 6.16 22.05
CA ASN A 760 23.25 6.26 22.63
C ASN A 760 23.45 7.55 23.41
N THR A 761 22.93 8.68 22.91
CA THR A 761 22.96 9.96 23.64
C THR A 761 22.16 9.87 24.95
N ASN A 762 20.96 9.31 24.93
CA ASN A 762 20.16 9.13 26.14
C ASN A 762 20.83 8.19 27.14
N ILE A 763 21.49 7.12 26.68
CA ILE A 763 22.27 6.23 27.54
C ILE A 763 23.44 6.98 28.17
N ALA A 764 24.21 7.73 27.37
CA ALA A 764 25.36 8.50 27.86
C ALA A 764 24.96 9.58 28.88
N LYS A 765 23.77 10.19 28.70
CA LYS A 765 23.21 11.19 29.62
C LYS A 765 22.43 10.60 30.79
N GLY A 766 22.27 9.28 30.87
CA GLY A 766 21.45 8.63 31.90
C GLY A 766 19.95 8.98 31.84
N ILE A 767 19.41 9.25 30.65
CA ILE A 767 17.99 9.59 30.43
C ILE A 767 17.17 8.30 30.23
N PRO A 768 16.33 7.91 31.21
CA PRO A 768 15.56 6.68 31.12
C PRO A 768 14.26 6.84 30.30
N THR A 769 13.58 5.72 30.06
CA THR A 769 12.26 5.68 29.42
C THR A 769 11.18 5.25 30.42
N TYR A 770 10.04 5.95 30.41
CA TYR A 770 8.97 5.73 31.38
C TYR A 770 7.80 4.96 30.78
N ILE A 771 7.14 4.14 31.63
CA ILE A 771 5.91 3.41 31.32
C ILE A 771 4.86 3.68 32.40
N SER A 772 3.60 3.34 32.14
CA SER A 772 2.54 3.39 33.16
C SER A 772 1.73 2.10 33.21
N ARG A 773 1.07 1.90 34.36
CA ARG A 773 0.09 0.83 34.56
C ARG A 773 -1.27 1.29 34.03
N ASP A 774 -2.03 0.35 33.50
CA ASP A 774 -3.46 0.55 33.23
C ASP A 774 -4.30 0.38 34.51
N ARG A 775 -5.62 0.55 34.41
CA ARG A 775 -6.55 0.41 35.54
C ARG A 775 -6.57 -1.00 36.13
N ASN A 776 -6.18 -2.01 35.36
CA ASN A 776 -6.06 -3.40 35.83
C ASN A 776 -4.70 -3.66 36.50
N GLY A 777 -3.88 -2.61 36.69
CA GLY A 777 -2.56 -2.70 37.29
C GLY A 777 -1.50 -3.28 36.36
N GLN A 778 -1.77 -3.50 35.06
CA GLN A 778 -0.81 -4.09 34.13
C GLN A 778 0.03 -3.00 33.44
N LEU A 779 1.35 -3.22 33.30
CA LEU A 779 2.19 -2.34 32.50
C LEU A 779 1.72 -2.29 31.04
N ASN A 780 1.49 -1.07 30.54
CA ASN A 780 0.87 -0.87 29.24
C ASN A 780 1.55 0.27 28.47
N LEU A 781 2.03 -0.03 27.27
CA LEU A 781 2.70 0.92 26.37
C LEU A 781 1.76 1.99 25.79
N TYR A 782 0.45 1.73 25.84
CA TYR A 782 -0.61 2.61 25.35
C TYR A 782 -1.22 3.47 26.45
N VAL A 783 -0.84 3.23 27.71
CA VAL A 783 -1.25 4.05 28.84
C VAL A 783 -0.06 4.91 29.20
N SER A 784 -0.12 6.19 28.85
CA SER A 784 0.93 7.13 29.18
C SER A 784 0.47 8.27 30.07
N ASP A 785 -0.80 8.68 30.01
CA ASP A 785 -1.28 9.88 30.71
C ASP A 785 -2.68 9.66 31.30
N SER A 786 -2.90 10.20 32.51
CA SER A 786 -3.98 9.91 33.45
C SER A 786 -5.33 10.44 33.06
N ASP A 787 -6.28 9.93 33.83
CA ASP A 787 -7.71 10.16 33.84
C ASP A 787 -8.06 11.49 34.51
N SER A 788 -7.27 12.02 35.46
CA SER A 788 -7.68 13.09 36.40
C SER A 788 -9.18 13.01 36.64
N ASP A 789 -9.58 11.97 37.37
CA ASP A 789 -10.98 11.63 37.57
C ASP A 789 -11.73 12.68 38.41
N ASP A 790 -11.02 13.72 38.86
CA ASP A 790 -11.50 14.86 39.65
C ASP A 790 -11.96 16.05 38.77
#